data_AF-A0A182IZ13-F1
#
_entry.id   AF-A0A182IZ13-F1
#
_cell.length_a   1.000
_cell.length_b   1.000
_cell.length_c   1.000
_cell.angle_alpha   90.00
_cell.angle_beta   90.00
_cell.angle_gamma   90.00
#
_symmetry.space_group_name_H-M   'P 1'
#
loop_
_entity.id
_entity.type
_entity.pdbx_description
1 polymer ?
#
loop_
_entity_poly.entity_id
_entity_poly.type
_entity_poly.pdbx_seq_one_letter_code
_entity_poly.pdbx_strand_id
1 'polypeptide(L)'
;MDTPAVSLFNDVGSIQLNRTDHDQQRAEEEEDLIDQQRRKAELADQLLGAFDDLHCDDNDTLNSLNYRSNYSDGADDDDEDADDGRSSERPPAPPMPTAIPSPRSKFQPEDSSGNARELRLLLESKTRELDHVVKQLYEKGHAHEQELGALKKKLAIEEAAKDRALMTRDQTKELLVQSKTKISELEDTNEKLRGKVAALEDRNVALVTELEQKNMMLQDSLHRYRMLEQNTTQKADRHTDALVKQAEERHNAKMAMMQQQIDNLRSELDDRQQELRRLEARYGELQKSRETLLIEKSDTVQRLQDQLEDSQRQCSNLLSKSKHQGDFEQERLRLRSRINALEQEHSGMRQTINDLTNRLEKTNSELELMDSLVHSQPKGDGEHAETPVAKRHQPVAHADGTSYTFAHRNLVGSTPNNARSEGGAGDGDSRVVRLKNELLVCMTGQKEKRETIRKLEQELQAKERELDQLKKDESLALVQMNQYKEEAFRLASKCKILEQEMEKMSPEVTGNRSRSSRAIIDRSTVADGRRLSVELRQEALEDKIFNLQQTKLEAGERIELLEREKEQLSDKCRTLTAELSSCASLKLEVEKQKFLLKDAQSECDRLKRLYIEVSGSKDELGRELATLRSQDSAKQIAALQEQVVSLERALQLAELKSSELAKMLDKEKTGHETLLKQLQSSGGSGDGHRQHHTPDREGKHVANTCTKCIDGLAQISKLEIENLKMQSTCTSQLRELNELRLQLNEHQATIGELHNRLDLKAERDQLIDELKEKAAQFEQIIRSQISTNSSSSATCDSATSPHRRVSSRDQSVGTSDDGMPMAEEEDPRRRRASSVGVDGEAEARRLAREQEQKVREEMARAFAGQIKQIEGRFRSQFVRFEENIDTLKNELYERVAELKVRTQEVEVLKCAIVTEREKVGELLAQKDADARSLFDKQSELMGKYKAELANGQKKVQFLERELQEKRELVANERQSMEKLIAQITAERTMYREREQEMTEKFTEIEAEYQKSLDLVTEKYQSAKKTALNYKKYAEDKEQHMLKEYDRIKEGYNAALVKVQHRMKEALESKERNLREKIAKLEADYETKLQLLKQSS
;
A
#
# COMPACT_ATOMS: atom_id res chain seq x y z
N MET A 1 14.24 81.41 -45.50
CA MET A 1 14.16 80.23 -46.37
C MET A 1 15.43 79.40 -46.22
N ASP A 2 15.50 78.14 -45.78
CA ASP A 2 14.63 77.26 -44.94
C ASP A 2 15.47 76.01 -44.57
N THR A 3 15.78 75.76 -43.29
CA THR A 3 15.16 74.83 -42.30
C THR A 3 15.48 73.31 -42.40
N PRO A 4 15.91 72.64 -41.30
CA PRO A 4 16.06 71.19 -41.19
C PRO A 4 15.13 70.49 -40.16
N ALA A 5 15.17 69.16 -40.19
CA ALA A 5 14.33 68.12 -39.55
C ALA A 5 14.02 68.14 -38.03
N VAL A 6 12.86 67.57 -37.66
CA VAL A 6 12.58 66.83 -36.40
C VAL A 6 11.61 65.65 -36.69
N SER A 7 11.70 64.57 -35.89
CA SER A 7 10.92 63.32 -35.96
C SER A 7 9.40 63.49 -35.79
N LEU A 8 8.60 62.59 -36.40
CA LEU A 8 7.14 62.67 -36.44
C LEU A 8 6.46 61.28 -36.38
N PHE A 9 6.58 60.61 -35.23
CA PHE A 9 5.71 59.49 -34.82
C PHE A 9 5.53 59.51 -33.29
N ASN A 10 4.60 60.34 -32.82
CA ASN A 10 3.96 60.26 -31.50
C ASN A 10 2.45 60.16 -31.71
N ASP A 11 1.76 59.51 -30.77
CA ASP A 11 0.34 59.09 -30.81
C ASP A 11 0.04 58.03 -31.90
N VAL A 12 -0.66 56.91 -31.63
CA VAL A 12 -1.78 56.68 -30.71
C VAL A 12 -1.66 55.32 -30.03
N GLY A 13 -1.96 55.22 -28.72
CA GLY A 13 -2.11 53.92 -28.04
C GLY A 13 -1.78 53.92 -26.55
N SER A 14 -2.51 54.70 -25.73
CA SER A 14 -2.38 54.61 -24.27
C SER A 14 -2.98 53.29 -23.77
N ILE A 15 -2.12 52.32 -23.47
CA ILE A 15 -2.52 51.13 -22.72
C ILE A 15 -2.57 51.51 -21.25
N GLN A 16 -3.79 51.67 -20.73
CA GLN A 16 -4.03 51.73 -19.29
C GLN A 16 -3.67 50.36 -18.69
N LEU A 17 -2.52 50.28 -18.02
CA LEU A 17 -2.22 49.16 -17.14
C LEU A 17 -3.08 49.30 -15.89
N ASN A 18 -3.93 48.30 -15.63
CA ASN A 18 -4.74 48.21 -14.41
C ASN A 18 -3.83 48.24 -13.17
N ARG A 19 -3.76 49.40 -12.52
CA ARG A 19 -3.23 49.52 -11.15
C ARG A 19 -4.23 49.08 -10.08
N THR A 20 -5.51 49.00 -10.45
CA THR A 20 -6.64 48.60 -9.59
C THR A 20 -6.34 47.33 -8.80
N ASP A 21 -5.83 46.30 -9.46
CA ASP A 21 -5.73 44.96 -8.87
C ASP A 21 -4.59 44.89 -7.84
N HIS A 22 -3.50 45.63 -8.08
CA HIS A 22 -2.35 45.69 -7.19
C HIS A 22 -2.55 46.66 -6.01
N ASP A 23 -3.40 47.67 -6.19
CA ASP A 23 -3.85 48.55 -5.11
C ASP A 23 -4.99 47.89 -4.29
N GLN A 24 -5.83 47.04 -4.90
CA GLN A 24 -6.80 46.19 -4.20
C GLN A 24 -6.13 45.14 -3.32
N GLN A 25 -5.16 44.38 -3.84
CA GLN A 25 -4.42 43.42 -3.00
C GLN A 25 -3.75 44.09 -1.79
N ARG A 26 -3.22 45.31 -1.96
CA ARG A 26 -2.62 46.06 -0.86
C ARG A 26 -3.66 46.54 0.15
N ALA A 27 -4.86 46.91 -0.30
CA ALA A 27 -5.97 47.28 0.57
C ALA A 27 -6.53 46.06 1.32
N GLU A 28 -6.62 44.89 0.69
CA GLU A 28 -7.01 43.63 1.33
C GLU A 28 -5.98 43.20 2.38
N GLU A 29 -4.67 43.29 2.09
CA GLU A 29 -3.60 43.05 3.07
C GLU A 29 -3.62 44.04 4.25
N GLU A 30 -3.96 45.31 4.01
CA GLU A 30 -4.09 46.33 5.06
C GLU A 30 -5.36 46.12 5.91
N GLU A 31 -6.48 45.69 5.30
CA GLU A 31 -7.73 45.36 6.01
C GLU A 31 -7.57 44.07 6.87
N ASP A 32 -6.87 43.04 6.36
CA ASP A 32 -6.52 41.83 7.13
C ASP A 32 -5.60 42.15 8.33
N LEU A 33 -4.66 43.09 8.17
CA LEU A 33 -3.82 43.57 9.27
C LEU A 33 -4.63 44.34 10.32
N ILE A 34 -5.62 45.14 9.90
CA ILE A 34 -6.52 45.87 10.79
C ILE A 34 -7.46 44.89 11.53
N ASP A 35 -8.01 43.86 10.86
CA ASP A 35 -8.83 42.85 11.54
C ASP A 35 -7.99 42.00 12.52
N GLN A 36 -6.75 41.65 12.18
CA GLN A 36 -5.83 41.03 13.14
C GLN A 36 -5.53 41.93 14.35
N GLN A 37 -5.37 43.24 14.15
CA GLN A 37 -5.18 44.19 15.26
C GLN A 37 -6.45 44.32 16.09
N ARG A 38 -7.64 44.38 15.47
CA ARG A 38 -8.93 44.39 16.17
C ARG A 38 -9.12 43.11 17.00
N ARG A 39 -8.90 41.92 16.43
CA ARG A 39 -8.98 40.65 17.19
C ARG A 39 -7.96 40.57 18.32
N LYS A 40 -6.75 41.12 18.15
CA LYS A 40 -5.75 41.21 19.23
C LYS A 40 -6.18 42.18 20.33
N ALA A 41 -6.84 43.28 19.99
CA ALA A 41 -7.44 44.20 20.97
C ALA A 41 -8.64 43.57 21.69
N GLU A 42 -9.54 42.90 20.97
CA GLU A 42 -10.67 42.17 21.56
C GLU A 42 -10.20 41.02 22.47
N LEU A 43 -9.14 40.30 22.10
CA LEU A 43 -8.48 39.32 22.97
C LEU A 43 -7.81 39.98 24.19
N ALA A 44 -7.22 41.17 24.03
CA ALA A 44 -6.62 41.90 25.14
C ALA A 44 -7.69 42.41 26.14
N ASP A 45 -8.82 42.92 25.65
CA ASP A 45 -9.96 43.35 26.48
C ASP A 45 -10.62 42.15 27.17
N GLN A 46 -10.77 41.01 26.48
CA GLN A 46 -11.25 39.77 27.09
C GLN A 46 -10.27 39.23 28.14
N LEU A 47 -8.96 39.35 27.93
CA LEU A 47 -7.95 38.98 28.92
C LEU A 47 -7.88 39.98 30.10
N LEU A 48 -8.19 41.26 29.89
CA LEU A 48 -8.28 42.25 30.97
C LEU A 48 -9.46 41.91 31.90
N GLY A 49 -10.62 41.57 31.33
CA GLY A 49 -11.83 41.25 32.09
C GLY A 49 -11.89 39.83 32.68
N ALA A 50 -11.02 38.91 32.28
CA ALA A 50 -11.05 37.50 32.70
C ALA A 50 -10.35 37.19 34.03
N PHE A 51 -9.82 38.22 34.72
CA PHE A 51 -9.15 38.08 36.02
C PHE A 51 -9.66 39.08 37.08
N ASP A 52 -10.55 40.00 36.72
CA ASP A 52 -11.13 40.99 37.66
C ASP A 52 -12.09 40.34 38.68
N ASP A 53 -12.60 39.14 38.39
CA ASP A 53 -13.42 38.31 39.27
C ASP A 53 -12.62 37.39 40.22
N LEU A 54 -11.29 37.55 40.30
CA LEU A 54 -10.39 36.79 41.17
C LEU A 54 -9.77 37.56 42.35
N HIS A 55 -10.22 38.79 42.63
CA HIS A 55 -9.83 39.52 43.85
C HIS A 55 -10.96 39.57 44.90
N CYS A 56 -10.98 38.56 45.79
CA CYS A 56 -11.11 38.69 47.26
C CYS A 56 -11.40 37.33 47.92
N ASP A 57 -10.35 36.64 48.38
CA ASP A 57 -10.20 36.30 49.81
C ASP A 57 -8.81 35.70 50.06
N ASP A 58 -7.88 36.56 50.48
CA ASP A 58 -6.56 36.15 50.95
C ASP A 58 -6.67 35.53 52.35
N ASN A 59 -6.40 34.24 52.47
CA ASN A 59 -5.47 33.64 53.45
C ASN A 59 -5.55 32.11 53.39
N ASP A 60 -4.56 31.47 52.76
CA ASP A 60 -3.54 30.76 53.54
C ASP A 60 -2.36 30.33 52.66
N THR A 61 -1.15 30.60 53.14
CA THR A 61 0.09 30.45 52.37
C THR A 61 0.63 29.02 52.51
N LEU A 62 0.68 28.24 51.41
CA LEU A 62 1.53 27.05 51.36
C LEU A 62 2.49 27.06 50.18
N ASN A 63 3.77 27.21 50.56
CA ASN A 63 4.93 27.29 49.71
C ASN A 63 5.33 25.88 49.21
N SER A 64 5.38 25.67 47.90
CA SER A 64 5.77 24.39 47.29
C SER A 64 6.72 24.63 46.12
N LEU A 65 8.02 24.59 46.39
CA LEU A 65 9.07 24.62 45.37
C LEU A 65 10.24 23.72 45.77
N ASN A 66 10.77 23.01 44.77
CA ASN A 66 11.85 22.02 44.82
C ASN A 66 11.45 20.69 45.51
N TYR A 67 11.90 19.51 45.03
CA TYR A 67 13.16 19.24 44.34
C TYR A 67 13.04 18.33 43.09
N ARG A 68 14.12 18.25 42.32
CA ARG A 68 14.24 17.65 40.97
C ARG A 68 15.43 16.67 40.94
N SER A 69 15.34 15.63 40.11
CA SER A 69 16.46 14.83 39.57
C SER A 69 17.08 13.71 40.44
N ASN A 70 17.13 12.50 39.83
CA ASN A 70 18.12 11.41 39.94
C ASN A 70 18.34 10.80 41.37
N TYR A 71 18.71 9.53 41.57
CA TYR A 71 19.54 8.63 40.75
C TYR A 71 19.09 7.15 40.79
N SER A 72 19.69 6.43 39.85
CA SER A 72 19.87 4.98 39.72
C SER A 72 20.69 4.31 40.84
N ASP A 73 20.35 3.05 41.13
CA ASP A 73 21.24 1.86 41.20
C ASP A 73 22.33 1.74 42.30
N GLY A 74 22.62 0.49 42.70
CA GLY A 74 23.58 0.09 43.75
C GLY A 74 23.03 0.18 45.19
N ALA A 75 22.82 -0.87 45.98
CA ALA A 75 23.59 -2.10 46.30
C ALA A 75 24.62 -1.94 47.44
N ASP A 76 24.56 -2.91 48.35
CA ASP A 76 25.55 -3.40 49.32
C ASP A 76 25.93 -2.56 50.57
N ASP A 77 25.47 -3.07 51.71
CA ASP A 77 26.23 -3.51 52.90
C ASP A 77 27.03 -2.56 53.84
N ASP A 78 27.11 -3.06 55.08
CA ASP A 78 28.07 -2.84 56.19
C ASP A 78 28.07 -1.53 57.02
N ASP A 79 27.46 -1.68 58.20
CA ASP A 79 28.07 -1.57 59.54
C ASP A 79 28.45 -0.24 60.27
N GLU A 80 28.30 -0.37 61.60
CA GLU A 80 28.95 0.31 62.73
C GLU A 80 28.68 1.81 63.08
N ASP A 81 27.89 1.96 64.15
CA ASP A 81 28.24 2.62 65.42
C ASP A 81 27.93 4.10 65.78
N ALA A 82 27.71 4.25 67.10
CA ALA A 82 27.89 5.43 67.97
C ALA A 82 26.80 6.53 68.11
N ASP A 83 25.89 6.28 69.07
CA ASP A 83 25.81 6.98 70.39
C ASP A 83 25.05 8.32 70.63
N ASP A 84 24.42 8.33 71.82
CA ASP A 84 23.82 9.36 72.71
C ASP A 84 22.84 10.45 72.21
N GLY A 85 21.90 10.84 73.08
CA GLY A 85 21.06 12.04 72.90
C GLY A 85 19.61 11.99 73.42
N ARG A 86 19.41 12.02 74.74
CA ARG A 86 18.10 12.24 75.41
C ARG A 86 17.31 13.42 74.80
N SER A 87 15.97 13.41 74.75
CA SER A 87 15.13 13.86 75.90
C SER A 87 13.62 13.64 75.69
N SER A 88 12.89 13.46 76.79
CA SER A 88 11.42 13.37 76.85
C SER A 88 10.71 14.71 76.63
N GLU A 89 9.48 14.68 76.11
CA GLU A 89 8.30 15.18 76.83
C GLU A 89 6.98 14.78 76.15
N ARG A 90 5.96 14.41 76.96
CA ARG A 90 4.59 14.10 76.51
C ARG A 90 3.60 14.69 77.52
N PRO A 91 2.64 15.55 77.11
CA PRO A 91 1.68 16.14 78.03
C PRO A 91 0.54 15.17 78.43
N PRO A 92 -0.17 15.44 79.55
CA PRO A 92 -0.90 14.41 80.30
C PRO A 92 -2.42 14.34 80.01
N ALA A 93 -3.04 13.23 80.41
CA ALA A 93 -4.49 13.07 80.53
C ALA A 93 -4.95 13.23 82.00
N PRO A 94 -6.15 13.79 82.26
CA PRO A 94 -6.63 14.10 83.62
C PRO A 94 -7.19 12.88 84.39
N PRO A 95 -7.40 12.98 85.73
CA PRO A 95 -7.36 11.81 86.61
C PRO A 95 -8.65 11.47 87.38
N MET A 96 -8.76 10.19 87.77
CA MET A 96 -9.40 9.68 89.01
C MET A 96 -10.96 9.75 89.11
N PRO A 97 -11.63 8.96 90.02
CA PRO A 97 -11.09 8.31 91.21
C PRO A 97 -11.37 6.81 91.45
N THR A 98 -10.47 6.23 92.23
CA THR A 98 -10.60 4.97 92.97
C THR A 98 -11.51 5.08 94.22
N ALA A 99 -12.12 3.97 94.63
CA ALA A 99 -11.92 3.31 95.96
C ALA A 99 -13.18 2.84 96.73
N ILE A 100 -13.27 1.50 96.97
CA ILE A 100 -13.61 0.85 98.27
C ILE A 100 -15.07 1.02 98.78
N PRO A 101 -15.68 0.13 99.63
CA PRO A 101 -15.29 -1.21 100.12
C PRO A 101 -16.29 -2.34 99.75
N SER A 102 -15.93 -3.58 100.10
CA SER A 102 -16.88 -4.69 100.29
C SER A 102 -16.97 -5.07 101.78
N PRO A 103 -18.15 -5.02 102.41
CA PRO A 103 -18.38 -5.60 103.73
C PRO A 103 -19.30 -6.83 103.67
N ARG A 104 -18.88 -7.93 104.32
CA ARG A 104 -19.78 -9.04 104.67
C ARG A 104 -20.70 -8.62 105.82
N SER A 105 -22.00 -8.85 105.71
CA SER A 105 -22.88 -9.00 106.88
C SER A 105 -24.04 -9.96 106.60
N LYS A 106 -24.69 -10.41 107.69
CA LYS A 106 -25.68 -11.51 107.76
C LYS A 106 -27.05 -10.98 108.19
N PHE A 107 -28.13 -11.57 107.64
CA PHE A 107 -29.53 -11.45 108.11
C PHE A 107 -30.09 -10.01 107.99
N GLN A 108 -31.38 -9.71 107.81
CA GLN A 108 -32.66 -10.46 107.82
C GLN A 108 -33.60 -9.83 106.74
N PRO A 109 -34.82 -10.35 106.47
CA PRO A 109 -35.71 -9.81 105.44
C PRO A 109 -36.50 -8.59 105.95
N GLU A 110 -36.93 -7.70 105.03
CA GLU A 110 -38.28 -7.08 104.89
C GLU A 110 -38.29 -6.18 103.61
N ASP A 111 -39.49 -5.84 103.10
CA ASP A 111 -39.77 -4.85 102.03
C ASP A 111 -39.08 -4.95 100.65
N SER A 112 -39.46 -5.98 99.87
CA SER A 112 -39.12 -6.11 98.43
C SER A 112 -39.82 -5.11 97.47
N SER A 113 -40.46 -4.06 98.00
CA SER A 113 -41.23 -3.07 97.21
C SER A 113 -40.39 -1.87 96.76
N GLY A 114 -39.56 -1.32 97.65
CA GLY A 114 -38.77 -0.10 97.39
C GLY A 114 -37.66 -0.31 96.37
N ASN A 115 -36.77 -1.27 96.63
CA ASN A 115 -35.60 -1.54 95.78
C ASN A 115 -36.00 -1.90 94.33
N ALA A 116 -37.13 -2.60 94.15
CA ALA A 116 -37.64 -2.95 92.83
C ALA A 116 -38.21 -1.75 92.04
N ARG A 117 -38.53 -0.62 92.70
CA ARG A 117 -38.91 0.64 92.05
C ARG A 117 -37.67 1.47 91.72
N GLU A 118 -36.70 1.54 92.62
CA GLU A 118 -35.44 2.26 92.42
C GLU A 118 -34.61 1.64 91.30
N LEU A 119 -34.46 0.31 91.27
CA LEU A 119 -33.84 -0.42 90.16
C LEU A 119 -34.57 -0.21 88.82
N ARG A 120 -35.90 -0.08 88.82
CA ARG A 120 -36.67 0.23 87.61
C ARG A 120 -36.41 1.65 87.11
N LEU A 121 -36.38 2.65 88.00
CA LEU A 121 -36.06 4.03 87.63
C LEU A 121 -34.62 4.18 87.14
N LEU A 122 -33.67 3.48 87.76
CA LEU A 122 -32.28 3.45 87.31
C LEU A 122 -32.13 2.77 85.95
N LEU A 123 -32.81 1.62 85.74
CA LEU A 123 -32.81 0.92 84.46
C LEU A 123 -33.47 1.78 83.38
N GLU A 124 -34.59 2.43 83.66
CA GLU A 124 -35.26 3.35 82.73
C GLU A 124 -34.38 4.57 82.40
N SER A 125 -33.66 5.14 83.38
CA SER A 125 -32.66 6.18 83.13
C SER A 125 -31.54 5.68 82.21
N LYS A 126 -31.01 4.47 82.45
CA LYS A 126 -29.96 3.87 81.62
C LYS A 126 -30.45 3.47 80.23
N THR A 127 -31.70 3.05 80.08
CA THR A 127 -32.32 2.84 78.77
C THR A 127 -32.42 4.16 78.00
N ARG A 128 -32.89 5.26 78.63
CA ARG A 128 -32.94 6.58 77.98
C ARG A 128 -31.55 7.13 77.63
N GLU A 129 -30.54 6.90 78.46
CA GLU A 129 -29.16 7.24 78.15
C GLU A 129 -28.64 6.42 76.95
N LEU A 130 -28.92 5.11 76.90
CA LEU A 130 -28.57 4.25 75.76
C LEU A 130 -29.31 4.68 74.48
N ASP A 131 -30.60 4.93 74.53
CA ASP A 131 -31.40 5.43 73.40
C ASP A 131 -30.85 6.77 72.88
N HIS A 132 -30.43 7.66 73.79
CA HIS A 132 -29.81 8.93 73.42
C HIS A 132 -28.44 8.74 72.75
N VAL A 133 -27.59 7.85 73.27
CA VAL A 133 -26.30 7.51 72.65
C VAL A 133 -26.47 6.82 71.30
N VAL A 134 -27.41 5.89 71.18
CA VAL A 134 -27.77 5.22 69.91
C VAL A 134 -28.25 6.24 68.88
N LYS A 135 -29.10 7.20 69.29
CA LYS A 135 -29.56 8.28 68.41
C LYS A 135 -28.41 9.20 67.98
N GLN A 136 -27.51 9.60 68.89
CA GLN A 136 -26.33 10.39 68.52
C GLN A 136 -25.38 9.64 67.58
N LEU A 137 -25.19 8.34 67.77
CA LEU A 137 -24.38 7.50 66.88
C LEU A 137 -25.01 7.38 65.49
N TYR A 138 -26.34 7.25 65.42
CA TYR A 138 -27.09 7.24 64.16
C TYR A 138 -26.99 8.59 63.43
N GLU A 139 -27.19 9.71 64.15
CA GLU A 139 -27.07 11.07 63.59
C GLU A 139 -25.65 11.35 63.07
N LYS A 140 -24.60 10.96 63.81
CA LYS A 140 -23.20 11.08 63.35
C LYS A 140 -22.88 10.15 62.19
N GLY A 141 -23.36 8.91 62.22
CA GLY A 141 -23.20 7.96 61.12
C GLY A 141 -23.84 8.47 59.83
N HIS A 142 -25.05 9.00 59.92
CA HIS A 142 -25.75 9.56 58.77
C HIS A 142 -25.09 10.86 58.26
N ALA A 143 -24.60 11.73 59.15
CA ALA A 143 -23.83 12.91 58.76
C ALA A 143 -22.56 12.54 57.99
N HIS A 144 -21.77 11.59 58.49
CA HIS A 144 -20.58 11.09 57.79
C HIS A 144 -20.92 10.37 56.47
N GLU A 145 -22.05 9.68 56.38
CA GLU A 145 -22.51 9.08 55.12
C GLU A 145 -22.89 10.16 54.07
N GLN A 146 -23.53 11.25 54.50
CA GLN A 146 -23.81 12.41 53.65
C GLN A 146 -22.51 13.11 53.22
N GLU A 147 -21.54 13.31 54.12
CA GLU A 147 -20.22 13.87 53.81
C GLU A 147 -19.45 12.98 52.82
N LEU A 148 -19.41 11.67 53.03
CA LEU A 148 -18.81 10.70 52.10
C LEU A 148 -19.52 10.71 50.74
N GLY A 149 -20.86 10.85 50.72
CA GLY A 149 -21.64 11.01 49.50
C GLY A 149 -21.30 12.31 48.75
N ALA A 150 -21.10 13.41 49.47
CA ALA A 150 -20.70 14.70 48.90
C ALA A 150 -19.25 14.67 48.36
N LEU A 151 -18.31 14.07 49.11
CA LEU A 151 -16.92 13.91 48.69
C LEU A 151 -16.79 12.99 47.48
N LYS A 152 -17.53 11.87 47.42
CA LYS A 152 -17.58 10.99 46.24
C LYS A 152 -18.12 11.72 45.00
N LYS A 153 -19.16 12.56 45.16
CA LYS A 153 -19.68 13.41 44.07
C LYS A 153 -18.64 14.43 43.60
N LYS A 154 -17.95 15.12 44.51
CA LYS A 154 -16.85 16.04 44.17
C LYS A 154 -15.74 15.32 43.42
N LEU A 155 -15.27 14.17 43.92
CA LEU A 155 -14.23 13.37 43.26
C LEU A 155 -14.63 13.00 41.82
N ALA A 156 -15.85 12.50 41.60
CA ALA A 156 -16.33 12.15 40.26
C ALA A 156 -16.44 13.37 39.31
N ILE A 157 -16.75 14.56 39.84
CA ILE A 157 -16.77 15.81 39.06
C ILE A 157 -15.34 16.23 38.67
N GLU A 158 -14.38 16.14 39.60
CA GLU A 158 -12.96 16.45 39.35
C GLU A 158 -12.31 15.44 38.40
N GLU A 159 -12.62 14.14 38.51
CA GLU A 159 -12.19 13.11 37.57
C GLU A 159 -12.73 13.42 36.15
N ALA A 160 -14.01 13.74 36.02
CA ALA A 160 -14.59 14.16 34.74
C ALA A 160 -14.01 15.49 34.21
N ALA A 161 -13.60 16.41 35.09
CA ALA A 161 -12.94 17.66 34.71
C ALA A 161 -11.51 17.42 34.22
N LYS A 162 -10.75 16.57 34.90
CA LYS A 162 -9.43 16.09 34.49
C LYS A 162 -9.49 15.39 33.13
N ASP A 163 -10.47 14.51 32.90
CA ASP A 163 -10.62 13.82 31.62
C ASP A 163 -10.95 14.80 30.47
N ARG A 164 -11.82 15.78 30.71
CA ARG A 164 -12.04 16.89 29.75
C ARG A 164 -10.75 17.66 29.46
N ALA A 165 -9.97 18.01 30.50
CA ALA A 165 -8.71 18.73 30.33
C ALA A 165 -7.66 17.91 29.55
N LEU A 166 -7.59 16.59 29.77
CA LEU A 166 -6.74 15.68 29.01
C LEU A 166 -7.15 15.61 27.53
N MET A 167 -8.45 15.49 27.24
CA MET A 167 -8.97 15.51 25.87
C MET A 167 -8.65 16.83 25.16
N THR A 168 -8.88 17.98 25.79
CA THR A 168 -8.54 19.31 25.22
C THR A 168 -7.03 19.45 25.00
N ARG A 169 -6.20 18.98 25.94
CA ARG A 169 -4.73 18.96 25.81
C ARG A 169 -4.28 18.12 24.62
N ASP A 170 -4.91 16.97 24.39
CA ASP A 170 -4.49 16.07 23.32
C ASP A 170 -5.02 16.51 21.94
N GLN A 171 -6.22 17.11 21.88
CA GLN A 171 -6.71 17.84 20.69
C GLN A 171 -5.81 19.03 20.32
N THR A 172 -5.39 19.84 21.29
CA THR A 172 -4.49 20.98 21.04
C THR A 172 -3.09 20.56 20.63
N LYS A 173 -2.57 19.44 21.16
CA LYS A 173 -1.34 18.80 20.64
C LYS A 173 -1.51 18.32 19.21
N GLU A 174 -2.63 17.68 18.88
CA GLU A 174 -2.88 17.21 17.51
C GLU A 174 -2.94 18.38 16.52
N LEU A 175 -3.67 19.45 16.85
CA LEU A 175 -3.70 20.68 16.06
C LEU A 175 -2.32 21.34 15.93
N LEU A 176 -1.49 21.32 16.99
CA LEU A 176 -0.11 21.82 16.93
C LEU A 176 0.77 20.95 16.01
N VAL A 177 0.61 19.63 16.02
CA VAL A 177 1.32 18.71 15.11
C VAL A 177 0.86 18.94 13.67
N GLN A 178 -0.45 19.03 13.41
CA GLN A 178 -1.01 19.34 12.08
C GLN A 178 -0.53 20.71 11.56
N SER A 179 -0.45 21.72 12.44
CA SER A 179 0.10 23.04 12.09
C SER A 179 1.59 22.97 11.75
N LYS A 180 2.40 22.25 12.56
CA LYS A 180 3.83 22.07 12.30
C LYS A 180 4.11 21.28 11.02
N THR A 181 3.37 20.22 10.74
CA THR A 181 3.51 19.49 9.47
C THR A 181 3.14 20.37 8.29
N LYS A 182 2.05 21.14 8.38
CA LYS A 182 1.66 22.09 7.32
C LYS A 182 2.68 23.21 7.11
N ILE A 183 3.32 23.71 8.18
CA ILE A 183 4.44 24.66 8.08
C ILE A 183 5.62 24.01 7.36
N SER A 184 6.03 22.80 7.76
CA SER A 184 7.12 22.07 7.11
C SER A 184 6.84 21.77 5.63
N GLU A 185 5.60 21.43 5.27
CA GLU A 185 5.18 21.26 3.87
C GLU A 185 5.28 22.57 3.09
N LEU A 186 4.87 23.70 3.69
CA LEU A 186 4.97 25.02 3.06
C LEU A 186 6.43 25.48 2.94
N GLU A 187 7.30 25.19 3.91
CA GLU A 187 8.73 25.43 3.84
C GLU A 187 9.38 24.61 2.72
N ASP A 188 9.06 23.31 2.62
CA ASP A 188 9.47 22.44 1.51
C ASP A 188 9.03 22.97 0.14
N THR A 189 7.80 23.50 0.03
CA THR A 189 7.33 24.10 -1.24
C THR A 189 8.04 25.41 -1.55
N ASN A 190 8.31 26.26 -0.56
CA ASN A 190 9.09 27.49 -0.73
C ASN A 190 10.52 27.18 -1.17
N GLU A 191 11.16 26.18 -0.60
CA GLU A 191 12.53 25.81 -0.98
C GLU A 191 12.59 25.22 -2.40
N LYS A 192 11.58 24.43 -2.80
CA LYS A 192 11.40 23.99 -4.20
C LYS A 192 11.16 25.17 -5.16
N LEU A 193 10.42 26.19 -4.74
CA LEU A 193 10.19 27.40 -5.53
C LEU A 193 11.47 28.26 -5.65
N ARG A 194 12.23 28.44 -4.56
CA ARG A 194 13.55 29.10 -4.58
C ARG A 194 14.52 28.38 -5.51
N GLY A 195 14.59 27.05 -5.44
CA GLY A 195 15.41 26.24 -6.36
C GLY A 195 15.00 26.42 -7.84
N LYS A 196 13.70 26.56 -8.13
CA LYS A 196 13.22 26.90 -9.48
C LYS A 196 13.59 28.32 -9.90
N VAL A 197 13.49 29.30 -9.00
CA VAL A 197 13.90 30.70 -9.28
C VAL A 197 15.39 30.76 -9.58
N ALA A 198 16.24 30.17 -8.75
CA ALA A 198 17.69 30.11 -8.99
C ALA A 198 18.02 29.44 -10.34
N ALA A 199 17.38 28.31 -10.67
CA ALA A 199 17.58 27.65 -11.97
C ALA A 199 17.11 28.48 -13.18
N LEU A 200 16.10 29.35 -13.00
CA LEU A 200 15.65 30.31 -14.02
C LEU A 200 16.59 31.51 -14.11
N GLU A 201 17.16 31.97 -13.00
CA GLU A 201 18.19 33.01 -12.96
C GLU A 201 19.47 32.54 -13.68
N ASP A 202 19.97 31.34 -13.37
CA ASP A 202 21.09 30.70 -14.07
C ASP A 202 20.83 30.59 -15.58
N ARG A 203 19.61 30.18 -15.98
CA ARG A 203 19.22 30.10 -17.39
C ARG A 203 19.15 31.48 -18.05
N ASN A 204 18.69 32.51 -17.35
CA ASN A 204 18.71 33.88 -17.85
C ASN A 204 20.13 34.40 -18.02
N VAL A 205 21.04 34.13 -17.08
CA VAL A 205 22.47 34.47 -17.22
C VAL A 205 23.09 33.77 -18.43
N ALA A 206 22.80 32.48 -18.63
CA ALA A 206 23.22 31.75 -19.82
C ALA A 206 22.68 32.37 -21.13
N LEU A 207 21.39 32.74 -21.17
CA LEU A 207 20.78 33.40 -22.33
C LEU A 207 21.36 34.80 -22.60
N VAL A 208 21.67 35.57 -21.55
CA VAL A 208 22.34 36.88 -21.68
C VAL A 208 23.74 36.71 -22.27
N THR A 209 24.54 35.78 -21.74
CA THR A 209 25.90 35.52 -22.29
C THR A 209 25.87 34.99 -23.73
N GLU A 210 24.89 34.16 -24.11
CA GLU A 210 24.70 33.79 -25.52
C GLU A 210 24.34 35.02 -26.37
N LEU A 211 23.42 35.86 -25.91
CA LEU A 211 23.00 37.07 -26.63
C LEU A 211 24.18 38.03 -26.84
N GLU A 212 25.01 38.26 -25.81
CA GLU A 212 26.26 39.02 -25.91
C GLU A 212 27.22 38.42 -26.95
N GLN A 213 27.40 37.10 -26.95
CA GLN A 213 28.22 36.40 -27.95
C GLN A 213 27.69 36.60 -29.38
N LYS A 214 26.38 36.43 -29.62
CA LYS A 214 25.77 36.66 -30.94
C LYS A 214 25.89 38.13 -31.36
N ASN A 215 25.74 39.06 -30.42
CA ASN A 215 25.84 40.50 -30.69
C ASN A 215 27.28 40.89 -31.08
N MET A 216 28.29 40.29 -30.42
CA MET A 216 29.70 40.41 -30.82
C MET A 216 29.94 39.85 -32.22
N MET A 217 29.43 38.65 -32.54
CA MET A 217 29.51 38.06 -33.89
C MET A 217 28.82 38.92 -34.96
N LEU A 218 27.71 39.58 -34.62
CA LEU A 218 27.00 40.50 -35.50
C LEU A 218 27.82 41.78 -35.76
N GLN A 219 28.45 42.35 -34.73
CA GLN A 219 29.36 43.50 -34.91
C GLN A 219 30.56 43.14 -35.79
N ASP A 220 31.14 41.96 -35.59
CA ASP A 220 32.23 41.40 -36.41
C ASP A 220 31.81 41.26 -37.90
N SER A 221 30.60 40.75 -38.13
CA SER A 221 30.02 40.59 -39.46
C SER A 221 29.75 41.94 -40.13
N LEU A 222 29.21 42.91 -39.39
CA LEU A 222 28.99 44.28 -39.87
C LEU A 222 30.32 45.02 -40.15
N HIS A 223 31.37 44.75 -39.38
CA HIS A 223 32.71 45.29 -39.65
C HIS A 223 33.28 44.73 -40.96
N ARG A 224 33.20 43.41 -41.17
CA ARG A 224 33.59 42.77 -42.44
C ARG A 224 32.76 43.28 -43.63
N TYR A 225 31.47 43.51 -43.43
CA TYR A 225 30.60 44.08 -44.47
C TYR A 225 31.06 45.49 -44.88
N ARG A 226 31.33 46.38 -43.92
CA ARG A 226 31.87 47.73 -44.20
C ARG A 226 33.23 47.68 -44.92
N MET A 227 34.11 46.75 -44.55
CA MET A 227 35.39 46.54 -45.24
C MET A 227 35.22 46.08 -46.69
N LEU A 228 34.24 45.21 -46.98
CA LEU A 228 33.90 44.78 -48.33
C LEU A 228 33.24 45.90 -49.15
N GLU A 229 32.39 46.71 -48.52
CA GLU A 229 31.69 47.86 -49.13
C GLU A 229 32.65 48.99 -49.53
N GLN A 230 33.77 49.15 -48.80
CA GLN A 230 34.87 50.04 -49.19
C GLN A 230 35.68 49.54 -50.40
N ASN A 231 35.65 48.25 -50.72
CA ASN A 231 36.52 47.65 -51.74
C ASN A 231 35.87 47.56 -53.13
N THR A 232 35.15 48.63 -53.53
CA THR A 232 34.19 48.59 -54.64
C THR A 232 34.76 48.99 -56.02
N THR A 233 36.06 49.20 -56.19
CA THR A 233 36.67 49.73 -57.43
C THR A 233 37.21 48.70 -58.44
N GLN A 234 37.49 47.45 -58.08
CA GLN A 234 37.99 46.44 -59.04
C GLN A 234 36.84 45.55 -59.55
N LYS A 235 36.48 45.67 -60.83
CA LYS A 235 35.28 45.05 -61.45
C LYS A 235 35.54 43.91 -62.46
N ALA A 236 36.80 43.56 -62.73
CA ALA A 236 37.14 42.48 -63.65
C ALA A 236 37.14 41.10 -62.96
N ASP A 237 37.71 41.00 -61.76
CA ASP A 237 37.83 39.75 -61.00
C ASP A 237 36.49 39.23 -60.46
N ARG A 238 35.42 40.04 -60.51
CA ARG A 238 34.12 39.72 -59.90
C ARG A 238 33.38 38.54 -60.51
N HIS A 239 33.70 38.13 -61.73
CA HIS A 239 33.11 36.93 -62.31
C HIS A 239 33.78 35.65 -61.79
N THR A 240 35.12 35.67 -61.65
CA THR A 240 35.88 34.60 -60.99
C THR A 240 35.58 34.57 -59.50
N ASP A 241 35.53 35.71 -58.82
CA ASP A 241 35.17 35.80 -57.40
C ASP A 241 33.72 35.40 -57.16
N ALA A 242 32.77 35.70 -58.06
CA ALA A 242 31.39 35.21 -57.90
C ALA A 242 31.31 33.69 -58.02
N LEU A 243 32.09 33.06 -58.91
CA LEU A 243 32.15 31.60 -59.04
C LEU A 243 32.88 30.94 -57.87
N VAL A 244 34.01 31.51 -57.42
CA VAL A 244 34.73 31.08 -56.22
C VAL A 244 33.84 31.23 -54.99
N LYS A 245 33.20 32.38 -54.80
CA LYS A 245 32.26 32.62 -53.70
C LYS A 245 31.05 31.68 -53.76
N GLN A 246 30.50 31.36 -54.94
CA GLN A 246 29.42 30.39 -55.05
C GLN A 246 29.90 28.94 -54.79
N ALA A 247 31.18 28.64 -55.03
CA ALA A 247 31.79 27.37 -54.65
C ALA A 247 32.08 27.31 -53.13
N GLU A 248 32.56 28.40 -52.53
CA GLU A 248 32.75 28.59 -51.09
C GLU A 248 31.44 28.56 -50.33
N GLU A 249 30.38 29.23 -50.81
CA GLU A 249 29.03 29.19 -50.21
C GLU A 249 28.47 27.76 -50.24
N ARG A 250 28.64 27.01 -51.35
CA ARG A 250 28.27 25.59 -51.41
C ARG A 250 29.14 24.71 -50.52
N HIS A 251 30.44 24.99 -50.40
CA HIS A 251 31.34 24.25 -49.53
C HIS A 251 31.01 24.51 -48.06
N ASN A 252 30.77 25.77 -47.68
CA ASN A 252 30.36 26.20 -46.35
C ASN A 252 28.98 25.63 -45.98
N ALA A 253 28.03 25.55 -46.92
CA ALA A 253 26.76 24.86 -46.69
C ALA A 253 26.98 23.35 -46.41
N LYS A 254 27.84 22.68 -47.18
CA LYS A 254 28.23 21.28 -46.91
C LYS A 254 28.96 21.11 -45.58
N MET A 255 29.88 22.03 -45.23
CA MET A 255 30.59 22.02 -43.96
C MET A 255 29.63 22.27 -42.79
N ALA A 256 28.66 23.17 -42.93
CA ALA A 256 27.61 23.41 -41.93
C ALA A 256 26.70 22.19 -41.76
N MET A 257 26.30 21.52 -42.85
CA MET A 257 25.55 20.26 -42.76
C MET A 257 26.35 19.13 -42.10
N MET A 258 27.63 18.96 -42.45
CA MET A 258 28.49 17.96 -41.80
C MET A 258 28.77 18.32 -40.34
N GLN A 259 28.94 19.61 -40.01
CA GLN A 259 29.10 20.08 -38.65
C GLN A 259 27.83 19.84 -37.83
N GLN A 260 26.65 20.13 -38.38
CA GLN A 260 25.36 19.81 -37.75
C GLN A 260 25.18 18.30 -37.56
N GLN A 261 25.61 17.45 -38.51
CA GLN A 261 25.62 16.00 -38.33
C GLN A 261 26.58 15.57 -37.22
N ILE A 262 27.78 16.17 -37.13
CA ILE A 262 28.74 15.92 -36.05
C ILE A 262 28.17 16.36 -34.70
N ASP A 263 27.51 17.51 -34.62
CA ASP A 263 26.96 18.03 -33.37
C ASP A 263 25.69 17.27 -32.94
N ASN A 264 24.86 16.80 -33.87
CA ASN A 264 23.79 15.84 -33.58
C ASN A 264 24.35 14.53 -33.03
N LEU A 265 25.38 13.95 -33.68
CA LEU A 265 26.04 12.72 -33.21
C LEU A 265 26.74 12.90 -31.86
N ARG A 266 27.24 14.10 -31.56
CA ARG A 266 27.76 14.46 -30.22
C ARG A 266 26.65 14.52 -29.19
N SER A 267 25.52 15.16 -29.49
CA SER A 267 24.35 15.17 -28.60
C SER A 267 23.85 13.75 -28.32
N GLU A 268 23.69 12.92 -29.35
CA GLU A 268 23.30 11.51 -29.20
C GLU A 268 24.33 10.71 -28.37
N LEU A 269 25.63 10.98 -28.54
CA LEU A 269 26.68 10.36 -27.74
C LEU A 269 26.62 10.81 -26.27
N ASP A 270 26.41 12.09 -26.00
CA ASP A 270 26.31 12.65 -24.65
C ASP A 270 25.03 12.18 -23.94
N ASP A 271 23.90 12.08 -24.65
CA ASP A 271 22.66 11.49 -24.15
C ASP A 271 22.87 10.02 -23.76
N ARG A 272 23.54 9.24 -24.62
CA ARG A 272 23.89 7.84 -24.33
C ARG A 272 24.90 7.71 -23.18
N GLN A 273 25.85 8.64 -23.04
CA GLN A 273 26.73 8.69 -21.87
C GLN A 273 25.96 9.02 -20.58
N GLN A 274 24.99 9.94 -20.62
CA GLN A 274 24.14 10.24 -19.47
C GLN A 274 23.22 9.05 -19.11
N GLU A 275 22.69 8.35 -20.10
CA GLU A 275 21.89 7.13 -19.90
C GLU A 275 22.73 6.02 -19.27
N LEU A 276 23.96 5.78 -19.76
CA LEU A 276 24.90 4.86 -19.13
C LEU A 276 25.22 5.24 -17.68
N ARG A 277 25.57 6.51 -17.40
CA ARG A 277 25.81 6.98 -16.02
C ARG A 277 24.59 6.79 -15.11
N ARG A 278 23.36 6.99 -15.62
CA ARG A 278 22.12 6.71 -14.87
C ARG A 278 21.92 5.23 -14.60
N LEU A 279 22.20 4.36 -15.58
CA LEU A 279 22.11 2.91 -15.42
C LEU A 279 23.18 2.38 -14.45
N GLU A 280 24.41 2.90 -14.50
CA GLU A 280 25.49 2.60 -13.55
C GLU A 280 25.13 3.03 -12.13
N ALA A 281 24.60 4.24 -11.94
CA ALA A 281 24.13 4.72 -10.64
C ALA A 281 23.02 3.81 -10.07
N ARG A 282 22.00 3.50 -10.88
CA ARG A 282 20.89 2.61 -10.49
C ARG A 282 21.36 1.18 -10.21
N TYR A 283 22.35 0.68 -10.95
CA TYR A 283 22.97 -0.62 -10.69
C TYR A 283 23.74 -0.60 -9.35
N GLY A 284 24.49 0.47 -9.07
CA GLY A 284 25.17 0.67 -7.79
C GLY A 284 24.22 0.78 -6.59
N GLU A 285 23.08 1.45 -6.74
CA GLU A 285 22.01 1.48 -5.74
C GLU A 285 21.40 0.10 -5.50
N LEU A 286 21.10 -0.64 -6.58
CA LEU A 286 20.55 -1.99 -6.49
C LEU A 286 21.55 -2.98 -5.86
N GLN A 287 22.84 -2.82 -6.15
CA GLN A 287 23.91 -3.60 -5.52
C GLN A 287 24.01 -3.28 -4.02
N LYS A 288 24.04 -2.00 -3.63
CA LYS A 288 24.03 -1.59 -2.22
C LYS A 288 22.80 -2.14 -1.48
N SER A 289 21.61 -2.03 -2.07
CA SER A 289 20.37 -2.60 -1.50
C SER A 289 20.47 -4.13 -1.32
N ARG A 290 21.07 -4.85 -2.28
CA ARG A 290 21.34 -6.28 -2.15
C ARG A 290 22.35 -6.59 -1.04
N GLU A 291 23.40 -5.78 -0.90
CA GLU A 291 24.40 -5.91 0.17
C GLU A 291 23.77 -5.66 1.55
N THR A 292 22.96 -4.61 1.71
CA THR A 292 22.18 -4.35 2.94
C THR A 292 21.25 -5.52 3.26
N LEU A 293 20.50 -6.04 2.29
CA LEU A 293 19.61 -7.20 2.49
C LEU A 293 20.39 -8.47 2.88
N LEU A 294 21.63 -8.64 2.41
CA LEU A 294 22.49 -9.76 2.82
C LEU A 294 23.00 -9.58 4.26
N ILE A 295 23.32 -8.35 4.68
CA ILE A 295 23.67 -8.02 6.06
C ILE A 295 22.48 -8.29 6.98
N GLU A 296 21.29 -7.74 6.67
CA GLU A 296 20.05 -7.99 7.43
C GLU A 296 19.73 -9.48 7.56
N LYS A 297 19.92 -10.25 6.48
CA LYS A 297 19.78 -11.71 6.50
C LYS A 297 20.81 -12.38 7.39
N SER A 298 22.08 -11.96 7.31
CA SER A 298 23.14 -12.42 8.21
C SER A 298 22.77 -12.15 9.67
N ASP A 299 22.25 -10.96 9.99
CA ASP A 299 21.82 -10.57 11.34
C ASP A 299 20.59 -11.36 11.80
N THR A 300 19.65 -11.72 10.90
CA THR A 300 18.57 -12.65 11.25
C THR A 300 19.07 -14.06 11.51
N VAL A 301 20.05 -14.54 10.73
CA VAL A 301 20.66 -15.87 10.93
C VAL A 301 21.44 -15.89 12.24
N GLN A 302 22.22 -14.85 12.55
CA GLN A 302 22.94 -14.73 13.81
C GLN A 302 21.97 -14.72 14.99
N ARG A 303 20.91 -13.88 14.97
CA ARG A 303 19.89 -13.87 16.04
C ARG A 303 19.18 -15.21 16.22
N LEU A 304 18.88 -15.93 15.12
CA LEU A 304 18.30 -17.27 15.19
C LEU A 304 19.30 -18.31 15.72
N GLN A 305 20.59 -18.15 15.42
CA GLN A 305 21.66 -18.98 15.96
C GLN A 305 21.87 -18.72 17.46
N ASP A 306 21.90 -17.46 17.89
CA ASP A 306 22.00 -17.08 19.31
C ASP A 306 20.80 -17.62 20.09
N GLN A 307 19.56 -17.48 19.57
CA GLN A 307 18.36 -18.07 20.16
C GLN A 307 18.41 -19.60 20.20
N LEU A 308 18.97 -20.24 19.17
CA LEU A 308 19.16 -21.69 19.14
C LEU A 308 20.19 -22.12 20.20
N GLU A 309 21.32 -21.43 20.31
CA GLU A 309 22.32 -21.68 21.35
C GLU A 309 21.74 -21.48 22.74
N ASP A 310 20.97 -20.41 22.99
CA ASP A 310 20.30 -20.18 24.27
C ASP A 310 19.27 -21.28 24.57
N SER A 311 18.47 -21.72 23.60
CA SER A 311 17.54 -22.84 23.78
C SER A 311 18.27 -24.16 24.08
N GLN A 312 19.41 -24.41 23.43
CA GLN A 312 20.25 -25.57 23.69
C GLN A 312 20.94 -25.49 25.06
N ARG A 313 21.39 -24.30 25.47
CA ARG A 313 21.92 -24.03 26.83
C ARG A 313 20.83 -24.24 27.88
N GLN A 314 19.59 -23.77 27.64
CA GLN A 314 18.46 -24.01 28.54
C GLN A 314 18.13 -25.51 28.64
N CYS A 315 18.05 -26.23 27.52
CA CYS A 315 17.87 -27.69 27.51
C CYS A 315 19.02 -28.42 28.23
N SER A 316 20.27 -28.02 27.99
CA SER A 316 21.45 -28.57 28.67
C SER A 316 21.42 -28.28 30.18
N ASN A 317 20.98 -27.09 30.58
CA ASN A 317 20.81 -26.69 31.99
C ASN A 317 19.65 -27.40 32.69
N LEU A 318 18.55 -27.70 31.98
CA LEU A 318 17.46 -28.53 32.49
C LEU A 318 17.91 -29.99 32.63
N LEU A 319 18.65 -30.51 31.65
CA LEU A 319 19.25 -31.84 31.71
C LEU A 319 20.30 -31.94 32.82
N SER A 320 21.15 -30.93 33.05
CA SER A 320 22.14 -30.94 34.12
C SER A 320 21.51 -30.77 35.50
N LYS A 321 20.50 -29.90 35.67
CA LYS A 321 19.69 -29.81 36.90
C LYS A 321 18.98 -31.14 37.20
N SER A 322 18.38 -31.78 36.19
CA SER A 322 17.81 -33.13 36.32
C SER A 322 18.86 -34.18 36.72
N LYS A 323 20.08 -34.08 36.18
CA LYS A 323 21.21 -34.96 36.51
C LYS A 323 21.91 -34.63 37.83
N HIS A 324 21.54 -33.54 38.51
CA HIS A 324 22.06 -33.13 39.81
C HIS A 324 21.01 -33.22 40.94
N GLN A 325 19.75 -33.55 40.61
CA GLN A 325 18.78 -34.05 41.59
C GLN A 325 19.11 -35.50 42.00
N GLY A 326 20.10 -35.64 42.89
CA GLY A 326 20.38 -36.89 43.62
C GLY A 326 19.20 -37.40 44.46
N ASP A 327 18.21 -36.55 44.70
CA ASP A 327 16.98 -36.86 45.42
C ASP A 327 16.18 -38.00 44.78
N PHE A 328 16.18 -38.18 43.46
CA PHE A 328 15.36 -39.25 42.87
C PHE A 328 15.85 -40.66 43.21
N GLU A 329 17.16 -40.87 43.42
CA GLU A 329 17.65 -42.18 43.88
C GLU A 329 17.47 -42.35 45.39
N GLN A 330 17.68 -41.30 46.19
CA GLN A 330 17.42 -41.33 47.63
C GLN A 330 15.93 -41.49 47.96
N GLU A 331 15.04 -40.75 47.29
CA GLU A 331 13.59 -40.87 47.46
C GLU A 331 13.09 -42.21 46.92
N ARG A 332 13.64 -42.75 45.82
CA ARG A 332 13.32 -44.12 45.37
C ARG A 332 13.75 -45.19 46.39
N LEU A 333 14.90 -45.01 47.05
CA LEU A 333 15.34 -45.87 48.16
C LEU A 333 14.44 -45.76 49.39
N ARG A 334 14.07 -44.52 49.77
CA ARG A 334 13.15 -44.20 50.87
C ARG A 334 11.74 -44.75 50.64
N LEU A 335 11.19 -44.58 49.43
CA LEU A 335 9.89 -45.11 49.03
C LEU A 335 9.90 -46.65 49.00
N ARG A 336 10.96 -47.29 48.49
CA ARG A 336 11.12 -48.76 48.59
C ARG A 336 11.17 -49.24 50.03
N SER A 337 11.89 -48.55 50.91
CA SER A 337 11.92 -48.86 52.34
C SER A 337 10.53 -48.72 52.98
N ARG A 338 9.77 -47.67 52.63
CA ARG A 338 8.41 -47.46 53.13
C ARG A 338 7.41 -48.51 52.60
N ILE A 339 7.53 -48.92 51.33
CA ILE A 339 6.72 -50.01 50.75
C ILE A 339 7.00 -51.32 51.50
N ASN A 340 8.26 -51.70 51.70
CA ASN A 340 8.60 -52.92 52.43
C ASN A 340 8.07 -52.92 53.88
N ALA A 341 8.08 -51.76 54.56
CA ALA A 341 7.50 -51.62 55.90
C ALA A 341 5.96 -51.78 55.89
N LEU A 342 5.28 -51.19 54.90
CA LEU A 342 3.82 -51.35 54.72
C LEU A 342 3.44 -52.78 54.33
N GLU A 343 4.26 -53.47 53.55
CA GLU A 343 4.07 -54.89 53.23
C GLU A 343 4.23 -55.78 54.47
N GLN A 344 5.19 -55.48 55.35
CA GLN A 344 5.31 -56.14 56.64
C GLN A 344 4.10 -55.86 57.54
N GLU A 345 3.69 -54.60 57.71
CA GLU A 345 2.50 -54.24 58.49
C GLU A 345 1.24 -54.94 57.95
N HIS A 346 1.05 -54.96 56.63
CA HIS A 346 -0.08 -55.63 55.98
C HIS A 346 -0.03 -57.16 56.12
N SER A 347 1.16 -57.78 56.11
CA SER A 347 1.32 -59.22 56.42
C SER A 347 0.98 -59.54 57.88
N GLY A 348 1.38 -58.67 58.82
CA GLY A 348 1.05 -58.79 60.24
C GLY A 348 -0.45 -58.57 60.50
N MET A 349 -1.07 -57.59 59.83
CA MET A 349 -2.52 -57.41 59.87
C MET A 349 -3.26 -58.61 59.29
N ARG A 350 -2.79 -59.21 58.19
CA ARG A 350 -3.37 -60.45 57.64
C ARG A 350 -3.22 -61.64 58.58
N GLN A 351 -2.08 -61.79 59.27
CA GLN A 351 -1.94 -62.80 60.32
C GLN A 351 -2.90 -62.55 61.49
N THR A 352 -3.02 -61.30 61.94
CA THR A 352 -3.94 -60.91 63.02
C THR A 352 -5.40 -61.16 62.64
N ILE A 353 -5.79 -60.87 61.40
CA ILE A 353 -7.12 -61.18 60.86
C ILE A 353 -7.32 -62.69 60.85
N ASN A 354 -6.37 -63.49 60.33
CA ASN A 354 -6.48 -64.95 60.35
C ASN A 354 -6.58 -65.52 61.78
N ASP A 355 -5.82 -65.01 62.74
CA ASP A 355 -5.89 -65.42 64.14
C ASP A 355 -7.23 -65.05 64.79
N LEU A 356 -7.80 -63.88 64.45
CA LEU A 356 -9.12 -63.46 64.89
C LEU A 356 -10.23 -64.27 64.21
N THR A 357 -10.10 -64.61 62.92
CA THR A 357 -11.02 -65.49 62.19
C THR A 357 -10.97 -66.91 62.77
N ASN A 358 -9.79 -67.49 62.98
CA ASN A 358 -9.61 -68.79 63.64
C ASN A 358 -10.22 -68.79 65.06
N ARG A 359 -10.09 -67.68 65.81
CA ARG A 359 -10.75 -67.51 67.11
C ARG A 359 -12.26 -67.42 66.97
N LEU A 360 -12.77 -66.67 65.98
CA LEU A 360 -14.20 -66.55 65.71
C LEU A 360 -14.81 -67.89 65.32
N GLU A 361 -14.19 -68.62 64.39
CA GLU A 361 -14.58 -69.98 64.00
C GLU A 361 -14.54 -70.95 65.21
N LYS A 362 -13.54 -70.83 66.09
CA LYS A 362 -13.51 -71.59 67.33
C LYS A 362 -14.65 -71.22 68.27
N THR A 363 -14.93 -69.93 68.49
CA THR A 363 -16.06 -69.51 69.33
C THR A 363 -17.41 -69.84 68.70
N ASN A 364 -17.50 -69.84 67.37
CA ASN A 364 -18.71 -70.21 66.64
C ASN A 364 -18.95 -71.73 66.71
N SER A 365 -17.91 -72.56 66.59
CA SER A 365 -18.03 -74.00 66.82
C SER A 365 -18.30 -74.32 68.30
N GLU A 366 -17.78 -73.54 69.26
CA GLU A 366 -18.17 -73.63 70.68
C GLU A 366 -19.64 -73.22 70.90
N LEU A 367 -20.15 -72.20 70.18
CA LEU A 367 -21.57 -71.80 70.19
C LEU A 367 -22.48 -72.85 69.54
N GLU A 368 -22.10 -73.43 68.40
CA GLU A 368 -22.82 -74.54 67.75
C GLU A 368 -22.82 -75.80 68.62
N LEU A 369 -21.73 -76.07 69.36
CA LEU A 369 -21.67 -77.15 70.34
C LEU A 369 -22.59 -76.86 71.54
N MET A 370 -22.65 -75.61 72.01
CA MET A 370 -23.58 -75.19 73.06
C MET A 370 -25.04 -75.23 72.60
N ASP A 371 -25.34 -74.84 71.35
CA ASP A 371 -26.70 -74.91 70.79
C ASP A 371 -27.12 -76.38 70.59
N SER A 372 -26.19 -77.25 70.19
CA SER A 372 -26.38 -78.71 70.16
C SER A 372 -26.57 -79.32 71.56
N LEU A 373 -25.93 -78.76 72.59
CA LEU A 373 -26.11 -79.15 74.00
C LEU A 373 -27.40 -78.60 74.63
N VAL A 374 -27.92 -77.47 74.14
CA VAL A 374 -29.21 -76.89 74.56
C VAL A 374 -30.40 -77.61 73.91
N HIS A 375 -30.20 -78.19 72.71
CA HIS A 375 -31.23 -78.97 72.00
C HIS A 375 -31.18 -80.49 72.25
N SER A 376 -30.31 -81.00 73.13
CA SER A 376 -30.20 -82.44 73.42
C SER A 376 -30.73 -82.86 74.79
N GLN A 377 -31.81 -83.68 74.74
CA GLN A 377 -32.41 -84.51 75.79
C GLN A 377 -33.34 -83.87 76.86
N PRO A 378 -34.37 -84.63 77.34
CA PRO A 378 -35.10 -85.67 76.61
C PRO A 378 -36.63 -85.72 76.89
N LYS A 379 -37.29 -86.62 76.14
CA LYS A 379 -38.67 -87.16 76.27
C LYS A 379 -39.74 -86.35 75.52
N GLY A 380 -40.60 -86.99 74.73
CA GLY A 380 -40.64 -88.41 74.36
C GLY A 380 -42.03 -88.83 73.89
N ASP A 381 -42.05 -89.72 72.90
CA ASP A 381 -43.10 -90.70 72.54
C ASP A 381 -44.57 -90.23 72.61
N GLY A 382 -45.18 -90.08 71.42
CA GLY A 382 -46.57 -89.64 71.28
C GLY A 382 -47.14 -89.82 69.87
N GLU A 383 -46.93 -90.99 69.26
CA GLU A 383 -47.74 -91.38 68.09
C GLU A 383 -49.21 -91.53 68.54
N HIS A 384 -50.17 -90.88 67.85
CA HIS A 384 -51.46 -91.48 67.48
C HIS A 384 -52.38 -90.52 66.69
N ALA A 385 -52.92 -91.04 65.59
CA ALA A 385 -54.29 -90.85 65.07
C ALA A 385 -54.89 -89.43 64.94
N GLU A 386 -54.94 -88.98 63.68
CA GLU A 386 -56.10 -88.38 62.99
C GLU A 386 -57.26 -87.75 63.83
N THR A 387 -57.36 -86.40 63.74
CA THR A 387 -58.59 -85.57 63.73
C THR A 387 -59.56 -85.57 64.95
N PRO A 388 -60.56 -84.65 65.07
CA PRO A 388 -60.77 -83.34 64.43
C PRO A 388 -61.23 -82.14 65.34
N VAL A 389 -61.01 -80.90 64.84
CA VAL A 389 -61.95 -79.72 64.87
C VAL A 389 -62.19 -78.83 66.13
N ALA A 390 -62.29 -77.51 65.81
CA ALA A 390 -62.82 -76.34 66.56
C ALA A 390 -61.81 -75.56 67.43
N LYS A 391 -61.55 -74.25 67.25
CA LYS A 391 -62.22 -73.12 66.53
C LYS A 391 -61.13 -72.31 65.78
N ARG A 392 -61.36 -71.49 64.73
CA ARG A 392 -62.56 -70.77 64.29
C ARG A 392 -62.46 -70.44 62.77
N HIS A 393 -63.43 -70.91 61.98
CA HIS A 393 -63.94 -70.31 60.72
C HIS A 393 -62.99 -70.13 59.51
N GLN A 394 -62.87 -71.21 58.73
CA GLN A 394 -63.08 -71.22 57.27
C GLN A 394 -64.62 -71.16 56.98
N PRO A 395 -65.16 -71.30 55.73
CA PRO A 395 -64.64 -71.09 54.36
C PRO A 395 -65.66 -70.31 53.45
N VAL A 396 -65.60 -70.52 52.12
CA VAL A 396 -66.70 -70.51 51.10
C VAL A 396 -66.77 -69.35 50.08
N ALA A 397 -66.57 -69.77 48.82
CA ALA A 397 -67.22 -69.46 47.52
C ALA A 397 -67.85 -68.10 47.15
N HIS A 398 -67.87 -67.94 45.81
CA HIS A 398 -68.81 -67.17 44.97
C HIS A 398 -68.75 -65.63 44.91
N ALA A 399 -68.92 -65.18 43.66
CA ALA A 399 -69.47 -63.90 43.19
C ALA A 399 -68.62 -62.62 43.31
N ASP A 400 -68.79 -61.79 42.28
CA ASP A 400 -68.62 -60.34 42.16
C ASP A 400 -67.37 -59.69 42.79
N GLY A 401 -66.49 -59.06 42.00
CA GLY A 401 -66.67 -57.65 41.61
C GLY A 401 -65.77 -56.77 42.49
N THR A 402 -65.12 -55.69 42.04
CA THR A 402 -65.25 -54.97 40.78
C THR A 402 -63.99 -54.12 40.57
N SER A 403 -63.59 -53.95 39.30
CA SER A 403 -63.20 -52.64 38.73
C SER A 403 -61.75 -52.10 38.85
N TYR A 404 -61.10 -51.62 37.78
CA TYR A 404 -61.42 -51.63 36.32
C TYR A 404 -60.09 -51.55 35.52
N THR A 405 -60.09 -52.15 34.31
CA THR A 405 -59.42 -51.80 33.03
C THR A 405 -58.47 -50.58 32.94
N PHE A 406 -57.50 -50.46 32.02
CA PHE A 406 -57.63 -50.60 30.55
C PHE A 406 -56.29 -50.38 29.77
N ALA A 407 -56.12 -51.05 28.62
CA ALA A 407 -55.24 -50.75 27.45
C ALA A 407 -53.71 -50.52 27.64
N HIS A 408 -52.80 -51.19 26.90
CA HIS A 408 -52.56 -51.20 25.43
C HIS A 408 -52.05 -49.83 24.88
N ARG A 409 -51.11 -49.73 23.92
CA ARG A 409 -50.67 -50.69 22.88
C ARG A 409 -49.30 -50.31 22.26
N ASN A 410 -48.65 -51.31 21.64
CA ASN A 410 -47.64 -51.36 20.55
C ASN A 410 -47.18 -50.01 19.91
N LEU A 411 -45.89 -49.75 19.63
CA LEU A 411 -44.87 -50.51 18.89
C LEU A 411 -45.18 -50.70 17.38
N VAL A 412 -44.14 -50.54 16.53
CA VAL A 412 -44.11 -50.67 15.05
C VAL A 412 -44.77 -49.47 14.33
N GLY A 413 -44.22 -48.85 13.29
CA GLY A 413 -42.96 -49.09 12.56
C GLY A 413 -43.20 -49.16 11.03
N SER A 414 -42.23 -48.63 10.27
CA SER A 414 -42.05 -48.85 8.81
C SER A 414 -42.99 -48.14 7.81
N THR A 415 -42.36 -47.48 6.83
CA THR A 415 -42.84 -47.26 5.45
C THR A 415 -42.68 -48.58 4.62
N PRO A 416 -42.99 -48.70 3.29
CA PRO A 416 -43.50 -47.74 2.29
C PRO A 416 -44.61 -48.30 1.32
N ASN A 417 -44.90 -47.53 0.25
CA ASN A 417 -45.20 -47.99 -1.14
C ASN A 417 -46.61 -48.40 -1.67
N ASN A 418 -47.18 -47.50 -2.51
CA ASN A 418 -47.31 -47.65 -3.99
C ASN A 418 -48.72 -47.77 -4.67
N ALA A 419 -48.73 -47.31 -5.93
CA ALA A 419 -49.58 -47.67 -7.09
C ALA A 419 -50.98 -47.02 -7.34
N ARG A 420 -50.97 -46.07 -8.29
CA ARG A 420 -51.79 -45.98 -9.53
C ARG A 420 -53.24 -46.51 -9.55
N SER A 421 -54.16 -45.67 -10.05
CA SER A 421 -54.75 -45.88 -11.40
C SER A 421 -55.38 -44.60 -11.99
N GLU A 422 -55.76 -44.67 -13.27
CA GLU A 422 -56.15 -43.57 -14.16
C GLU A 422 -57.65 -43.20 -14.08
N GLY A 423 -58.02 -42.03 -14.62
CA GLY A 423 -59.34 -41.86 -15.27
C GLY A 423 -60.21 -40.65 -14.88
N GLY A 424 -59.99 -39.51 -15.56
CA GLY A 424 -61.09 -38.64 -16.01
C GLY A 424 -61.67 -37.57 -15.08
N ALA A 425 -61.64 -36.32 -15.57
CA ALA A 425 -62.56 -35.20 -15.27
C ALA A 425 -62.75 -34.75 -13.80
N GLY A 426 -62.10 -33.64 -13.41
CA GLY A 426 -62.39 -32.96 -12.13
C GLY A 426 -61.35 -31.93 -11.67
N ASP A 427 -60.95 -30.98 -12.53
CA ASP A 427 -59.85 -30.02 -12.29
C ASP A 427 -60.12 -28.89 -11.26
N GLY A 428 -60.91 -29.19 -10.22
CA GLY A 428 -61.18 -28.28 -9.10
C GLY A 428 -60.77 -28.88 -7.75
N ASP A 429 -61.23 -30.09 -7.48
CA ASP A 429 -61.22 -30.63 -6.11
C ASP A 429 -59.82 -31.09 -5.66
N SER A 430 -59.00 -31.63 -6.57
CA SER A 430 -57.63 -32.07 -6.26
C SER A 430 -56.70 -30.92 -5.83
N ARG A 431 -56.94 -29.68 -6.28
CA ARG A 431 -56.19 -28.50 -5.82
C ARG A 431 -56.66 -28.07 -4.43
N VAL A 432 -57.97 -28.09 -4.17
CA VAL A 432 -58.54 -27.78 -2.85
C VAL A 432 -58.10 -28.80 -1.79
N VAL A 433 -58.10 -30.10 -2.11
CA VAL A 433 -57.61 -31.16 -1.22
C VAL A 433 -56.11 -31.03 -0.93
N ARG A 434 -55.27 -30.70 -1.93
CA ARG A 434 -53.84 -30.44 -1.70
C ARG A 434 -53.60 -29.22 -0.81
N LEU A 435 -54.24 -28.08 -1.11
CA LEU A 435 -54.16 -26.87 -0.27
C LEU A 435 -54.69 -27.11 1.15
N LYS A 436 -55.75 -27.92 1.31
CA LYS A 436 -56.29 -28.29 2.63
C LYS A 436 -55.33 -29.16 3.41
N ASN A 437 -54.64 -30.10 2.75
CA ASN A 437 -53.62 -30.95 3.39
C ASN A 437 -52.36 -30.14 3.74
N GLU A 438 -51.88 -29.27 2.84
CA GLU A 438 -50.76 -28.35 3.12
C GLU A 438 -51.09 -27.38 4.26
N LEU A 439 -52.30 -26.82 4.28
CA LEU A 439 -52.77 -25.98 5.39
C LEU A 439 -52.84 -26.77 6.70
N LEU A 440 -53.30 -28.03 6.69
CA LEU A 440 -53.34 -28.89 7.88
C LEU A 440 -51.93 -29.21 8.40
N VAL A 441 -50.97 -29.46 7.51
CA VAL A 441 -49.55 -29.66 7.87
C VAL A 441 -48.97 -28.36 8.42
N CYS A 442 -49.25 -27.21 7.80
CA CYS A 442 -48.74 -25.91 8.24
C CYS A 442 -49.36 -25.48 9.59
N MET A 443 -50.63 -25.80 9.84
CA MET A 443 -51.29 -25.61 11.14
C MET A 443 -50.74 -26.56 12.21
N THR A 444 -50.46 -27.82 11.88
CA THR A 444 -49.82 -28.77 12.80
C THR A 444 -48.42 -28.30 13.18
N GLY A 445 -47.60 -27.90 12.19
CA GLY A 445 -46.28 -27.31 12.44
C GLY A 445 -46.31 -25.98 13.20
N GLN A 446 -47.35 -25.15 13.01
CA GLN A 446 -47.58 -23.98 13.88
C GLN A 446 -47.97 -24.38 15.32
N LYS A 447 -48.77 -25.43 15.50
CA LYS A 447 -49.15 -25.93 16.82
C LYS A 447 -47.93 -26.48 17.57
N GLU A 448 -47.11 -27.27 16.90
CA GLU A 448 -45.83 -27.78 17.43
C GLU A 448 -44.90 -26.63 17.80
N LYS A 449 -44.75 -25.60 16.96
CA LYS A 449 -43.98 -24.39 17.29
C LYS A 449 -44.54 -23.63 18.50
N ARG A 450 -45.87 -23.55 18.66
CA ARG A 450 -46.49 -22.96 19.87
C ARG A 450 -46.27 -23.82 21.12
N GLU A 451 -46.22 -25.15 20.97
CA GLU A 451 -45.92 -26.07 22.07
C GLU A 451 -44.43 -26.05 22.46
N THR A 452 -43.50 -25.90 21.51
CA THR A 452 -42.07 -25.71 21.84
C THR A 452 -41.81 -24.34 22.45
N ILE A 453 -42.45 -23.26 21.97
CA ILE A 453 -42.38 -21.94 22.62
C ILE A 453 -42.86 -22.02 24.07
N ARG A 454 -44.02 -22.66 24.36
CA ARG A 454 -44.49 -22.83 25.74
C ARG A 454 -43.55 -23.66 26.61
N LYS A 455 -42.87 -24.67 26.07
CA LYS A 455 -41.85 -25.44 26.80
C LYS A 455 -40.63 -24.56 27.13
N LEU A 456 -40.15 -23.79 26.15
CA LEU A 456 -39.04 -22.85 26.36
C LEU A 456 -39.41 -21.73 27.34
N GLU A 457 -40.65 -21.23 27.33
CA GLU A 457 -41.17 -20.28 28.33
C GLU A 457 -41.22 -20.91 29.74
N GLN A 458 -41.62 -22.17 29.86
CA GLN A 458 -41.61 -22.90 31.14
C GLN A 458 -40.18 -23.19 31.64
N GLU A 459 -39.26 -23.54 30.75
CA GLU A 459 -37.83 -23.74 31.05
C GLU A 459 -37.16 -22.42 31.44
N LEU A 460 -37.46 -21.30 30.76
CA LEU A 460 -37.00 -19.97 31.11
C LEU A 460 -37.47 -19.58 32.52
N GLN A 461 -38.78 -19.72 32.81
CA GLN A 461 -39.32 -19.45 34.14
C GLN A 461 -38.74 -20.38 35.23
N ALA A 462 -38.42 -21.63 34.89
CA ALA A 462 -37.73 -22.52 35.82
C ALA A 462 -36.30 -22.01 36.11
N LYS A 463 -35.58 -21.57 35.09
CA LYS A 463 -34.23 -21.00 35.21
C LYS A 463 -34.20 -19.64 35.91
N GLU A 464 -35.22 -18.80 35.75
CA GLU A 464 -35.39 -17.56 36.52
C GLU A 464 -35.60 -17.86 38.01
N ARG A 465 -36.45 -18.84 38.36
CA ARG A 465 -36.63 -19.28 39.76
C ARG A 465 -35.36 -19.87 40.36
N GLU A 466 -34.58 -20.62 39.57
CA GLU A 466 -33.27 -21.16 39.97
C GLU A 466 -32.26 -20.02 40.23
N LEU A 467 -32.23 -19.00 39.36
CA LEU A 467 -31.41 -17.80 39.54
C LEU A 467 -31.78 -17.02 40.81
N ASP A 468 -33.07 -16.83 41.07
CA ASP A 468 -33.54 -16.14 42.29
C ASP A 468 -33.35 -16.97 43.56
N GLN A 469 -33.31 -18.31 43.45
CA GLN A 469 -32.90 -19.17 44.56
C GLN A 469 -31.40 -19.05 44.83
N LEU A 470 -30.56 -19.12 43.78
CA LEU A 470 -29.11 -18.94 43.91
C LEU A 470 -28.73 -17.57 44.49
N LYS A 471 -29.43 -16.48 44.12
CA LYS A 471 -29.23 -15.15 44.74
C LYS A 471 -29.58 -15.14 46.24
N LYS A 472 -30.62 -15.87 46.66
CA LYS A 472 -30.96 -16.01 48.08
C LYS A 472 -29.89 -16.81 48.82
N ASP A 473 -29.44 -17.91 48.23
CA ASP A 473 -28.42 -18.77 48.83
C ASP A 473 -27.06 -18.05 48.91
N GLU A 474 -26.69 -17.25 47.91
CA GLU A 474 -25.54 -16.33 47.95
C GLU A 474 -25.71 -15.29 49.07
N SER A 475 -26.88 -14.67 49.21
CA SER A 475 -27.13 -13.70 50.29
C SER A 475 -27.03 -14.34 51.69
N LEU A 476 -27.51 -15.58 51.84
CA LEU A 476 -27.40 -16.35 53.08
C LEU A 476 -25.95 -16.75 53.37
N ALA A 477 -25.18 -17.16 52.35
CA ALA A 477 -23.77 -17.48 52.47
C ALA A 477 -22.93 -16.25 52.85
N LEU A 478 -23.24 -15.06 52.31
CA LEU A 478 -22.60 -13.80 52.71
C LEU A 478 -22.92 -13.41 54.16
N VAL A 479 -24.16 -13.61 54.62
CA VAL A 479 -24.54 -13.42 56.03
C VAL A 479 -23.79 -14.41 56.94
N GLN A 480 -23.71 -15.70 56.57
CA GLN A 480 -22.96 -16.70 57.32
C GLN A 480 -21.45 -16.39 57.35
N MET A 481 -20.87 -15.96 56.23
CA MET A 481 -19.46 -15.53 56.18
C MET A 481 -19.21 -14.34 57.13
N ASN A 482 -20.12 -13.37 57.21
CA ASN A 482 -19.98 -12.26 58.14
C ASN A 482 -20.13 -12.72 59.60
N GLN A 483 -21.06 -13.64 59.90
CA GLN A 483 -21.17 -14.27 61.23
C GLN A 483 -19.87 -15.01 61.61
N TYR A 484 -19.29 -15.80 60.70
CA TYR A 484 -18.01 -16.46 60.96
C TYR A 484 -16.83 -15.49 61.10
N LYS A 485 -16.84 -14.33 60.41
CA LYS A 485 -15.86 -13.26 60.63
C LYS A 485 -16.00 -12.64 62.02
N GLU A 486 -17.22 -12.37 62.48
CA GLU A 486 -17.49 -11.86 63.84
C GLU A 486 -17.09 -12.89 64.91
N GLU A 487 -17.41 -14.17 64.70
CA GLU A 487 -17.00 -15.26 65.61
C GLU A 487 -15.48 -15.45 65.63
N ALA A 488 -14.81 -15.40 64.47
CA ALA A 488 -13.35 -15.43 64.38
C ALA A 488 -12.71 -14.22 65.09
N PHE A 489 -13.29 -13.03 64.97
CA PHE A 489 -12.81 -11.83 65.67
C PHE A 489 -13.02 -11.93 67.19
N ARG A 490 -14.15 -12.49 67.63
CA ARG A 490 -14.45 -12.77 69.03
C ARG A 490 -13.52 -13.86 69.61
N LEU A 491 -13.23 -14.90 68.85
CA LEU A 491 -12.27 -15.96 69.22
C LEU A 491 -10.84 -15.43 69.27
N ALA A 492 -10.39 -14.67 68.27
CA ALA A 492 -9.08 -14.03 68.26
C ALA A 492 -8.91 -13.06 69.45
N SER A 493 -9.94 -12.28 69.78
CA SER A 493 -9.96 -11.44 70.99
C SER A 493 -9.85 -12.27 72.27
N LYS A 494 -10.51 -13.44 72.33
CA LYS A 494 -10.42 -14.37 73.46
C LYS A 494 -9.05 -15.04 73.56
N CYS A 495 -8.44 -15.45 72.44
CA CYS A 495 -7.07 -15.93 72.39
C CYS A 495 -6.09 -14.87 72.90
N LYS A 496 -6.23 -13.62 72.45
CA LYS A 496 -5.39 -12.50 72.90
C LYS A 496 -5.53 -12.19 74.39
N ILE A 497 -6.72 -12.37 74.97
CA ILE A 497 -6.93 -12.30 76.43
C ILE A 497 -6.22 -13.46 77.14
N LEU A 498 -6.37 -14.69 76.63
CA LEU A 498 -5.70 -15.87 77.20
C LEU A 498 -4.17 -15.80 77.07
N GLU A 499 -3.64 -15.23 75.99
CA GLU A 499 -2.21 -14.93 75.81
C GLU A 499 -1.74 -13.92 76.85
N GLN A 500 -2.48 -12.83 77.07
CA GLN A 500 -2.19 -11.85 78.13
C GLN A 500 -2.35 -12.41 79.55
N GLU A 501 -3.17 -13.44 79.76
CA GLU A 501 -3.28 -14.16 81.03
C GLU A 501 -2.11 -15.13 81.23
N MET A 502 -1.68 -15.83 80.17
CA MET A 502 -0.48 -16.68 80.17
C MET A 502 0.79 -15.85 80.43
N GLU A 503 0.91 -14.68 79.81
CA GLU A 503 2.03 -13.75 79.97
C GLU A 503 2.11 -13.18 81.40
N LYS A 504 0.95 -12.91 82.03
CA LYS A 504 0.86 -12.53 83.46
C LYS A 504 1.13 -13.68 84.44
N MET A 505 1.11 -14.93 83.99
CA MET A 505 1.34 -16.12 84.80
C MET A 505 2.76 -16.66 84.70
N SER A 506 3.69 -15.92 84.06
CA SER A 506 5.10 -16.28 83.93
C SER A 506 6.02 -15.42 84.83
N PRO A 507 6.25 -15.79 86.10
CA PRO A 507 7.43 -15.37 86.85
C PRO A 507 8.62 -16.29 86.55
N GLU A 508 9.82 -15.69 86.54
CA GLU A 508 11.11 -16.35 86.32
C GLU A 508 11.54 -17.29 87.48
N VAL A 509 12.75 -17.86 87.33
CA VAL A 509 13.65 -18.38 88.39
C VAL A 509 13.60 -19.90 88.70
N THR A 510 14.46 -20.62 87.96
CA THR A 510 15.35 -21.73 88.38
C THR A 510 14.84 -22.91 89.23
N GLY A 511 15.15 -24.12 88.76
CA GLY A 511 16.03 -25.02 89.52
C GLY A 511 15.44 -26.28 90.20
N ASN A 512 16.12 -27.39 89.95
CA ASN A 512 16.19 -28.64 90.75
C ASN A 512 14.97 -29.61 90.86
N ARG A 513 15.17 -30.76 90.19
CA ARG A 513 15.17 -32.13 90.76
C ARG A 513 13.95 -32.67 91.53
N SER A 514 13.24 -33.56 90.82
CA SER A 514 13.10 -35.00 91.15
C SER A 514 12.09 -35.49 92.21
N ARG A 515 11.58 -36.70 91.93
CA ARG A 515 10.90 -37.70 92.80
C ARG A 515 9.37 -37.68 92.98
N SER A 516 8.75 -38.58 92.21
CA SER A 516 8.17 -39.85 92.70
C SER A 516 6.93 -39.86 93.61
N SER A 517 5.80 -40.24 92.98
CA SER A 517 4.95 -41.39 93.35
C SER A 517 4.12 -41.44 94.66
N ARG A 518 2.84 -41.81 94.44
CA ARG A 518 2.09 -42.93 95.06
C ARG A 518 1.06 -42.61 96.17
N ALA A 519 -0.02 -43.42 96.12
CA ALA A 519 -0.85 -43.90 97.25
C ALA A 519 -2.03 -42.99 97.73
N ILE A 520 -3.18 -43.49 98.23
CA ILE A 520 -3.83 -44.83 98.29
C ILE A 520 -5.34 -44.66 98.71
N ILE A 521 -6.25 -45.53 98.21
CA ILE A 521 -7.45 -46.19 98.85
C ILE A 521 -8.29 -45.36 99.88
N ASP A 522 -9.65 -45.28 99.81
CA ASP A 522 -10.56 -46.32 100.34
C ASP A 522 -12.06 -46.27 99.91
N ARG A 523 -12.75 -47.39 100.19
CA ARG A 523 -14.18 -47.73 100.02
C ARG A 523 -15.08 -46.99 101.04
N SER A 524 -16.40 -46.87 100.91
CA SER A 524 -17.35 -47.99 100.82
C SER A 524 -18.85 -47.57 100.74
N THR A 525 -19.68 -48.51 100.25
CA THR A 525 -21.13 -48.74 100.50
C THR A 525 -22.25 -47.80 99.95
N VAL A 526 -23.45 -48.42 99.84
CA VAL A 526 -24.75 -47.94 99.29
C VAL A 526 -24.79 -47.83 97.75
N ALA A 527 -25.06 -48.91 96.99
CA ALA A 527 -26.29 -49.72 96.85
C ALA A 527 -27.34 -49.14 95.87
N ASP A 528 -27.62 -49.91 94.82
CA ASP A 528 -28.80 -50.01 93.93
C ASP A 528 -29.47 -48.79 93.28
N GLY A 529 -29.15 -47.55 93.64
CA GLY A 529 -29.58 -46.37 92.85
C GLY A 529 -28.77 -46.14 91.57
N ARG A 530 -27.57 -46.74 91.46
CA ARG A 530 -26.59 -46.37 90.42
C ARG A 530 -26.61 -47.23 89.15
N ARG A 531 -27.21 -48.43 89.16
CA ARG A 531 -27.14 -49.32 87.97
C ARG A 531 -27.99 -48.78 86.82
N LEU A 532 -29.26 -48.46 87.09
CA LEU A 532 -30.15 -47.75 86.16
C LEU A 532 -29.61 -46.36 85.77
N SER A 533 -28.98 -45.63 86.69
CA SER A 533 -28.37 -44.32 86.39
C SER A 533 -27.09 -44.42 85.56
N VAL A 534 -26.42 -45.57 85.53
CA VAL A 534 -25.26 -45.83 84.66
C VAL A 534 -25.73 -46.38 83.31
N GLU A 535 -26.73 -47.25 83.29
CA GLU A 535 -27.34 -47.77 82.05
C GLU A 535 -28.02 -46.64 81.25
N LEU A 536 -28.90 -45.81 81.83
CA LEU A 536 -29.45 -44.61 81.13
C LEU A 536 -28.36 -43.63 80.69
N ARG A 537 -27.26 -43.52 81.45
CA ARG A 537 -26.15 -42.62 81.10
C ARG A 537 -25.28 -43.21 80.00
N GLN A 538 -25.19 -44.52 79.89
CA GLN A 538 -24.47 -45.22 78.85
C GLN A 538 -25.28 -45.21 77.55
N GLU A 539 -26.58 -45.50 77.61
CA GLU A 539 -27.53 -45.34 76.51
C GLU A 539 -27.51 -43.90 75.97
N ALA A 540 -27.63 -42.89 76.85
CA ALA A 540 -27.52 -41.48 76.46
C ALA A 540 -26.13 -41.04 75.96
N LEU A 541 -25.07 -41.83 76.21
CA LEU A 541 -23.74 -41.61 75.61
C LEU A 541 -23.61 -42.33 74.27
N GLU A 542 -24.20 -43.51 74.12
CA GLU A 542 -24.26 -44.27 72.86
C GLU A 542 -25.13 -43.52 71.82
N ASP A 543 -26.30 -43.01 72.21
CA ASP A 543 -27.10 -42.08 71.41
C ASP A 543 -26.31 -40.83 71.01
N LYS A 544 -25.52 -40.27 71.94
CA LYS A 544 -24.74 -39.07 71.67
C LYS A 544 -23.55 -39.36 70.75
N ILE A 545 -22.95 -40.54 70.83
CA ILE A 545 -21.93 -41.01 69.90
C ILE A 545 -22.54 -41.26 68.52
N PHE A 546 -23.73 -41.87 68.43
CA PHE A 546 -24.45 -42.07 67.19
C PHE A 546 -24.80 -40.74 66.51
N ASN A 547 -25.37 -39.78 67.24
CA ASN A 547 -25.64 -38.44 66.74
C ASN A 547 -24.34 -37.70 66.32
N LEU A 548 -23.22 -37.90 67.02
CA LEU A 548 -21.92 -37.33 66.63
C LEU A 548 -21.31 -38.03 65.39
N GLN A 549 -21.59 -39.31 65.18
CA GLN A 549 -21.19 -40.04 63.97
C GLN A 549 -22.03 -39.61 62.77
N GLN A 550 -23.35 -39.47 62.94
CA GLN A 550 -24.25 -38.95 61.92
C GLN A 550 -23.89 -37.51 61.52
N THR A 551 -23.75 -36.59 62.49
CA THR A 551 -23.36 -35.20 62.17
C THR A 551 -21.95 -35.10 61.57
N LYS A 552 -21.03 -36.02 61.90
CA LYS A 552 -19.73 -36.14 61.22
C LYS A 552 -19.88 -36.60 59.76
N LEU A 553 -20.78 -37.54 59.48
CA LEU A 553 -21.05 -38.00 58.11
C LEU A 553 -21.66 -36.87 57.27
N GLU A 554 -22.69 -36.20 57.79
CA GLU A 554 -23.34 -35.03 57.16
C GLU A 554 -22.33 -33.88 56.92
N ALA A 555 -21.40 -33.65 57.85
CA ALA A 555 -20.32 -32.68 57.66
C ALA A 555 -19.31 -33.13 56.58
N GLY A 556 -19.02 -34.43 56.47
CA GLY A 556 -18.18 -35.00 55.42
C GLY A 556 -18.79 -34.81 54.02
N GLU A 557 -20.06 -35.20 53.85
CA GLU A 557 -20.81 -35.00 52.61
C GLU A 557 -20.84 -33.52 52.19
N ARG A 558 -21.01 -32.62 53.17
CA ARG A 558 -21.01 -31.17 52.93
C ARG A 558 -19.62 -30.63 52.54
N ILE A 559 -18.54 -31.17 53.08
CA ILE A 559 -17.17 -30.84 52.65
C ILE A 559 -16.95 -31.29 51.20
N GLU A 560 -17.31 -32.53 50.85
CA GLU A 560 -17.15 -33.00 49.46
C GLU A 560 -17.98 -32.19 48.45
N LEU A 561 -19.17 -31.72 48.83
CA LEU A 561 -19.97 -30.81 47.99
C LEU A 561 -19.25 -29.48 47.77
N LEU A 562 -18.73 -28.86 48.84
CA LEU A 562 -17.97 -27.61 48.75
C LEU A 562 -16.67 -27.76 47.97
N GLU A 563 -16.01 -28.93 48.03
CA GLU A 563 -14.83 -29.23 47.21
C GLU A 563 -15.18 -29.34 45.73
N ARG A 564 -16.29 -30.02 45.37
CA ARG A 564 -16.80 -30.08 43.99
C ARG A 564 -17.21 -28.71 43.46
N GLU A 565 -17.85 -27.87 44.27
CA GLU A 565 -18.21 -26.49 43.90
C GLU A 565 -16.96 -25.62 43.70
N LYS A 566 -15.97 -25.74 44.58
CA LYS A 566 -14.68 -25.04 44.46
C LYS A 566 -13.92 -25.46 43.19
N GLU A 567 -13.93 -26.73 42.83
CA GLU A 567 -13.31 -27.24 41.61
C GLU A 567 -14.03 -26.69 40.36
N GLN A 568 -15.37 -26.75 40.33
CA GLN A 568 -16.17 -26.15 39.25
C GLN A 568 -15.96 -24.64 39.11
N LEU A 569 -15.82 -23.90 40.22
CA LEU A 569 -15.51 -22.47 40.19
C LEU A 569 -14.07 -22.21 39.71
N SER A 570 -13.10 -23.06 40.10
CA SER A 570 -11.73 -22.99 39.59
C SER A 570 -11.67 -23.16 38.08
N ASP A 571 -12.41 -24.13 37.53
CA ASP A 571 -12.45 -24.37 36.09
C ASP A 571 -13.20 -23.27 35.33
N LYS A 572 -14.28 -22.70 35.90
CA LYS A 572 -14.92 -21.49 35.34
C LYS A 572 -13.96 -20.29 35.30
N CYS A 573 -13.15 -20.09 36.34
CA CYS A 573 -12.13 -19.03 36.34
C CYS A 573 -11.03 -19.29 35.30
N ARG A 574 -10.61 -20.55 35.10
CA ARG A 574 -9.64 -20.93 34.05
C ARG A 574 -10.19 -20.69 32.65
N THR A 575 -11.45 -21.08 32.37
CA THR A 575 -12.08 -20.86 31.05
C THR A 575 -12.25 -19.37 30.76
N LEU A 576 -12.74 -18.59 31.72
CA LEU A 576 -12.86 -17.12 31.58
C LEU A 576 -11.49 -16.46 31.34
N THR A 577 -10.42 -16.95 31.97
CA THR A 577 -9.05 -16.44 31.74
C THR A 577 -8.55 -16.76 30.33
N ALA A 578 -8.87 -17.95 29.80
CA ALA A 578 -8.55 -18.33 28.41
C ALA A 578 -9.38 -17.57 27.37
N GLU A 579 -10.65 -17.27 27.67
CA GLU A 579 -11.49 -16.39 26.85
C GLU A 579 -10.95 -14.95 26.85
N LEU A 580 -10.47 -14.45 28.00
CA LEU A 580 -9.89 -13.11 28.11
C LEU A 580 -8.62 -12.97 27.26
N SER A 581 -7.74 -13.97 27.26
CA SER A 581 -6.52 -13.97 26.43
C SER A 581 -6.83 -14.14 24.94
N SER A 582 -7.84 -14.93 24.59
CA SER A 582 -8.37 -15.01 23.21
C SER A 582 -8.94 -13.65 22.76
N CYS A 583 -9.71 -12.96 23.61
CA CYS A 583 -10.20 -11.61 23.34
C CYS A 583 -9.06 -10.58 23.19
N ALA A 584 -7.96 -10.71 23.95
CA ALA A 584 -6.79 -9.85 23.79
C ALA A 584 -6.09 -10.08 22.44
N SER A 585 -5.97 -11.34 22.01
CA SER A 585 -5.45 -11.69 20.68
C SER A 585 -6.33 -11.14 19.55
N LEU A 586 -7.66 -11.29 19.66
CA LEU A 586 -8.61 -10.73 18.70
C LEU A 586 -8.55 -9.19 18.64
N LYS A 587 -8.36 -8.50 19.78
CA LYS A 587 -8.14 -7.04 19.80
C LYS A 587 -6.87 -6.64 19.06
N LEU A 588 -5.76 -7.36 19.27
CA LEU A 588 -4.50 -7.10 18.55
C LEU A 588 -4.64 -7.32 17.04
N GLU A 589 -5.35 -8.38 16.61
CA GLU A 589 -5.62 -8.60 15.19
C GLU A 589 -6.54 -7.50 14.61
N VAL A 590 -7.57 -7.05 15.35
CA VAL A 590 -8.42 -5.91 14.93
C VAL A 590 -7.60 -4.62 14.75
N GLU A 591 -6.70 -4.29 15.68
CA GLU A 591 -5.82 -3.12 15.51
C GLU A 591 -4.88 -3.27 14.31
N LYS A 592 -4.27 -4.44 14.12
CA LYS A 592 -3.47 -4.75 12.93
C LYS A 592 -4.26 -4.59 11.63
N GLN A 593 -5.51 -5.06 11.57
CA GLN A 593 -6.38 -4.87 10.40
C GLN A 593 -6.77 -3.40 10.17
N LYS A 594 -6.93 -2.58 11.23
CA LYS A 594 -7.11 -1.12 11.08
C LYS A 594 -5.89 -0.45 10.46
N PHE A 595 -4.67 -0.81 10.87
CA PHE A 595 -3.43 -0.29 10.26
C PHE A 595 -3.36 -0.66 8.78
N LEU A 596 -3.55 -1.94 8.43
CA LEU A 596 -3.55 -2.40 7.04
C LEU A 596 -4.62 -1.71 6.18
N LEU A 597 -5.81 -1.46 6.74
CA LEU A 597 -6.87 -0.70 6.06
C LEU A 597 -6.47 0.76 5.83
N LYS A 598 -5.83 1.41 6.80
CA LYS A 598 -5.35 2.79 6.69
C LYS A 598 -4.25 2.91 5.64
N ASP A 599 -3.32 1.96 5.60
CA ASP A 599 -2.25 1.91 4.60
C ASP A 599 -2.83 1.70 3.20
N ALA A 600 -3.77 0.76 3.03
CA ALA A 600 -4.48 0.53 1.77
C ALA A 600 -5.27 1.76 1.30
N GLN A 601 -5.93 2.49 2.21
CA GLN A 601 -6.60 3.76 1.89
C GLN A 601 -5.59 4.82 1.43
N SER A 602 -4.45 4.95 2.11
CA SER A 602 -3.40 5.91 1.73
C SER A 602 -2.82 5.61 0.35
N GLU A 603 -2.66 4.33 -0.01
CA GLU A 603 -2.19 3.90 -1.33
C GLU A 603 -3.26 4.12 -2.40
N CYS A 604 -4.56 3.90 -2.10
CA CYS A 604 -5.64 4.30 -3.00
C CYS A 604 -5.63 5.81 -3.27
N ASP A 605 -5.38 6.65 -2.27
CA ASP A 605 -5.30 8.11 -2.44
C ASP A 605 -4.01 8.56 -3.12
N ARG A 606 -2.91 7.80 -3.00
CA ARG A 606 -1.71 7.96 -3.82
C ARG A 606 -1.99 7.63 -5.30
N LEU A 607 -2.67 6.52 -5.57
CA LEU A 607 -3.06 6.11 -6.92
C LEU A 607 -4.06 7.08 -7.57
N LYS A 608 -5.02 7.64 -6.81
CA LYS A 608 -5.91 8.72 -7.30
C LYS A 608 -5.11 9.95 -7.73
N ARG A 609 -4.16 10.40 -6.90
CA ARG A 609 -3.27 11.54 -7.22
C ARG A 609 -2.44 11.27 -8.46
N LEU A 610 -1.83 10.08 -8.57
CA LEU A 610 -1.06 9.67 -9.75
C LEU A 610 -1.95 9.60 -11.01
N TYR A 611 -3.19 9.11 -10.90
CA TYR A 611 -4.12 9.10 -12.02
C TYR A 611 -4.48 10.52 -12.49
N ILE A 612 -4.73 11.45 -11.56
CA ILE A 612 -4.97 12.87 -11.86
C ILE A 612 -3.74 13.46 -12.57
N GLU A 613 -2.53 13.25 -12.04
CA GLU A 613 -1.27 13.74 -12.63
C GLU A 613 -1.02 13.19 -14.05
N VAL A 614 -1.20 11.88 -14.26
CA VAL A 614 -1.08 11.23 -15.57
C VAL A 614 -2.15 11.72 -16.53
N SER A 615 -3.38 11.97 -16.07
CA SER A 615 -4.44 12.54 -16.91
C SER A 615 -4.14 13.99 -17.30
N GLY A 616 -3.63 14.81 -16.37
CA GLY A 616 -3.19 16.18 -16.64
C GLY A 616 -2.04 16.22 -17.64
N SER A 617 -1.01 15.39 -17.44
CA SER A 617 0.13 15.26 -18.36
C SER A 617 -0.30 14.79 -19.76
N LYS A 618 -1.28 13.87 -19.85
CA LYS A 618 -1.84 13.42 -21.13
C LYS A 618 -2.56 14.57 -21.86
N ASP A 619 -3.32 15.39 -21.13
CA ASP A 619 -4.05 16.52 -21.72
C ASP A 619 -3.11 17.69 -22.06
N GLU A 620 -2.01 17.87 -21.33
CA GLU A 620 -0.88 18.75 -21.65
C GLU A 620 -0.24 18.35 -22.98
N LEU A 621 0.22 17.09 -23.09
CA LEU A 621 0.79 16.52 -24.32
C LEU A 621 -0.21 16.54 -25.49
N GLY A 622 -1.51 16.40 -25.21
CA GLY A 622 -2.58 16.56 -26.20
C GLY A 622 -2.66 17.99 -26.76
N ARG A 623 -2.53 19.00 -25.89
CA ARG A 623 -2.48 20.43 -26.29
C ARG A 623 -1.19 20.76 -27.04
N GLU A 624 -0.04 20.24 -26.60
CA GLU A 624 1.24 20.40 -27.29
C GLU A 624 1.22 19.78 -28.69
N LEU A 625 0.75 18.53 -28.83
CA LEU A 625 0.61 17.87 -30.13
C LEU A 625 -0.36 18.58 -31.06
N ALA A 626 -1.46 19.13 -30.54
CA ALA A 626 -2.38 19.95 -31.34
C ALA A 626 -1.70 21.25 -31.82
N THR A 627 -0.87 21.87 -30.98
CA THR A 627 -0.12 23.09 -31.31
C THR A 627 1.01 22.82 -32.31
N LEU A 628 1.75 21.72 -32.17
CA LEU A 628 2.76 21.32 -33.15
C LEU A 628 2.13 21.01 -34.51
N ARG A 629 1.00 20.29 -34.54
CA ARG A 629 0.25 20.02 -35.79
C ARG A 629 -0.24 21.30 -36.46
N SER A 630 -0.75 22.27 -35.69
CA SER A 630 -1.18 23.55 -36.27
C SER A 630 0.01 24.35 -36.81
N GLN A 631 1.14 24.40 -36.09
CA GLN A 631 2.38 25.02 -36.55
C GLN A 631 2.93 24.36 -37.82
N ASP A 632 2.96 23.03 -37.89
CA ASP A 632 3.48 22.33 -39.08
C ASP A 632 2.56 22.51 -40.29
N SER A 633 1.24 22.51 -40.08
CA SER A 633 0.28 22.88 -41.14
C SER A 633 0.48 24.33 -41.62
N ALA A 634 0.75 25.27 -40.70
CA ALA A 634 1.00 26.66 -41.04
C ALA A 634 2.33 26.85 -41.78
N LYS A 635 3.41 26.16 -41.38
CA LYS A 635 4.69 26.12 -42.10
C LYS A 635 4.52 25.54 -43.51
N GLN A 636 3.75 24.46 -43.65
CA GLN A 636 3.49 23.85 -44.95
C GLN A 636 2.69 24.78 -45.86
N ILE A 637 1.68 25.48 -45.34
CA ILE A 637 0.93 26.52 -46.06
C ILE A 637 1.86 27.67 -46.48
N ALA A 638 2.72 28.16 -45.57
CA ALA A 638 3.66 29.24 -45.86
C ALA A 638 4.68 28.85 -46.95
N ALA A 639 5.23 27.63 -46.90
CA ALA A 639 6.13 27.12 -47.93
C ALA A 639 5.45 27.00 -49.30
N LEU A 640 4.19 26.54 -49.34
CA LEU A 640 3.40 26.50 -50.57
C LEU A 640 3.09 27.92 -51.10
N GLN A 641 2.79 28.88 -50.23
CA GLN A 641 2.60 30.29 -50.60
C GLN A 641 3.88 30.91 -51.18
N GLU A 642 5.04 30.68 -50.56
CA GLU A 642 6.33 31.14 -51.09
C GLU A 642 6.65 30.49 -52.44
N GLN A 643 6.36 29.20 -52.61
CA GLN A 643 6.52 28.50 -53.89
C GLN A 643 5.61 29.08 -54.97
N VAL A 644 4.36 29.40 -54.66
CA VAL A 644 3.43 30.08 -55.59
C VAL A 644 3.98 31.46 -55.99
N VAL A 645 4.38 32.30 -55.05
CA VAL A 645 4.95 33.64 -55.34
C VAL A 645 6.25 33.54 -56.16
N SER A 646 7.07 32.52 -55.91
CA SER A 646 8.28 32.24 -56.70
C SER A 646 7.94 31.86 -58.15
N LEU A 647 6.94 30.99 -58.35
CA LEU A 647 6.45 30.60 -59.67
C LEU A 647 5.79 31.76 -60.41
N GLU A 648 5.03 32.62 -59.72
CA GLU A 648 4.45 33.85 -60.30
C GLU A 648 5.54 34.82 -60.79
N ARG A 649 6.61 35.02 -60.02
CA ARG A 649 7.76 35.84 -60.44
C ARG A 649 8.51 35.22 -61.63
N ALA A 650 8.67 33.89 -61.63
CA ALA A 650 9.28 33.18 -62.74
C ALA A 650 8.44 33.28 -64.03
N LEU A 651 7.11 33.21 -63.92
CA LEU A 651 6.16 33.43 -65.01
C LEU A 651 6.29 34.85 -65.56
N GLN A 652 6.22 35.88 -64.71
CA GLN A 652 6.37 37.29 -65.13
C GLN A 652 7.71 37.55 -65.84
N LEU A 653 8.81 36.96 -65.37
CA LEU A 653 10.11 37.04 -66.04
C LEU A 653 10.15 36.31 -67.39
N ALA A 654 9.43 35.19 -67.53
CA ALA A 654 9.29 34.48 -68.80
C ALA A 654 8.43 35.27 -69.80
N GLU A 655 7.34 35.87 -69.35
CA GLU A 655 6.47 36.76 -70.14
C GLU A 655 7.22 38.01 -70.62
N LEU A 656 7.99 38.65 -69.74
CA LEU A 656 8.84 39.79 -70.11
C LEU A 656 9.84 39.42 -71.20
N LYS A 657 10.60 38.32 -71.01
CA LYS A 657 11.55 37.80 -72.01
C LYS A 657 10.87 37.43 -73.32
N SER A 658 9.67 36.84 -73.28
CA SER A 658 8.87 36.54 -74.47
C SER A 658 8.48 37.82 -75.21
N SER A 659 8.06 38.87 -74.50
CA SER A 659 7.74 40.18 -75.11
C SER A 659 8.98 40.87 -75.70
N GLU A 660 10.15 40.74 -75.06
CA GLU A 660 11.41 41.28 -75.58
C GLU A 660 11.87 40.55 -76.84
N LEU A 661 11.79 39.22 -76.85
CA LEU A 661 12.06 38.41 -78.04
C LEU A 661 11.09 38.77 -79.18
N ALA A 662 9.79 38.89 -78.91
CA ALA A 662 8.80 39.33 -79.90
C ALA A 662 9.15 40.72 -80.49
N LYS A 663 9.49 41.70 -79.63
CA LYS A 663 9.94 43.04 -80.06
C LYS A 663 11.22 43.01 -80.89
N MET A 664 12.15 42.09 -80.62
CA MET A 664 13.36 41.90 -81.43
C MET A 664 13.03 41.29 -82.80
N LEU A 665 12.14 40.29 -82.82
CA LEU A 665 11.67 39.63 -84.05
C LEU A 665 10.90 40.60 -84.96
N ASP A 666 10.06 41.49 -84.40
CA ASP A 666 9.38 42.56 -85.14
C ASP A 666 10.33 43.64 -85.68
N LYS A 667 11.38 43.98 -84.93
CA LYS A 667 12.46 44.88 -85.41
C LYS A 667 13.24 44.25 -86.56
N GLU A 668 13.56 42.96 -86.47
CA GLU A 668 14.30 42.25 -87.51
C GLU A 668 13.43 42.06 -88.77
N LYS A 669 12.16 41.68 -88.60
CA LYS A 669 11.16 41.63 -89.67
C LYS A 669 11.00 42.98 -90.38
N THR A 670 10.82 44.08 -89.65
CA THR A 670 10.72 45.42 -90.27
C THR A 670 12.05 45.86 -90.91
N GLY A 671 13.20 45.45 -90.34
CA GLY A 671 14.52 45.58 -90.97
C GLY A 671 14.59 44.87 -92.33
N HIS A 672 14.19 43.60 -92.41
CA HIS A 672 14.13 42.86 -93.67
C HIS A 672 13.13 43.45 -94.66
N GLU A 673 11.95 43.89 -94.23
CA GLU A 673 10.97 44.57 -95.09
C GLU A 673 11.51 45.89 -95.68
N THR A 674 12.27 46.66 -94.90
CA THR A 674 12.94 47.87 -95.40
C THR A 674 14.12 47.56 -96.33
N LEU A 675 14.89 46.52 -96.05
CA LEU A 675 15.98 46.06 -96.92
C LEU A 675 15.45 45.53 -98.26
N LEU A 676 14.34 44.78 -98.25
CA LEU A 676 13.63 44.32 -99.45
C LEU A 676 13.12 45.51 -100.28
N LYS A 677 12.53 46.53 -99.64
CA LYS A 677 12.14 47.77 -100.33
C LYS A 677 13.33 48.51 -100.92
N GLN A 678 14.48 48.55 -100.23
CA GLN A 678 15.71 49.14 -100.77
C GLN A 678 16.24 48.38 -101.99
N LEU A 679 16.30 47.04 -101.94
CA LEU A 679 16.71 46.21 -103.08
C LEU A 679 15.74 46.32 -104.26
N GLN A 680 14.44 46.41 -104.01
CA GLN A 680 13.43 46.70 -105.04
C GLN A 680 13.61 48.10 -105.64
N SER A 681 14.07 49.09 -104.86
CA SER A 681 14.37 50.44 -105.37
C SER A 681 15.72 50.57 -106.10
N SER A 682 16.71 49.73 -105.81
CA SER A 682 18.01 49.75 -106.49
C SER A 682 18.09 48.86 -107.73
N GLY A 683 17.25 47.82 -107.82
CA GLY A 683 17.16 46.94 -109.00
C GLY A 683 16.42 47.53 -110.21
N GLY A 684 16.04 48.80 -110.18
CA GLY A 684 15.07 49.41 -111.09
C GLY A 684 15.52 50.69 -111.80
N SER A 685 16.75 50.78 -112.29
CA SER A 685 17.17 51.83 -113.25
C SER A 685 18.46 51.45 -113.98
N GLY A 686 18.32 50.96 -115.21
CA GLY A 686 19.43 50.89 -116.16
C GLY A 686 19.04 51.56 -117.46
N ASP A 687 19.65 52.71 -117.77
CA ASP A 687 19.97 53.17 -119.13
C ASP A 687 20.94 54.38 -119.11
N GLY A 688 21.63 54.64 -120.23
CA GLY A 688 21.88 56.03 -120.64
C GLY A 688 23.20 56.75 -120.30
N HIS A 689 24.25 56.45 -121.07
CA HIS A 689 25.13 57.44 -121.74
C HIS A 689 26.25 58.25 -121.00
N ARG A 690 27.18 58.73 -121.85
CA ARG A 690 28.48 59.40 -121.58
C ARG A 690 28.33 60.91 -121.28
N GLN A 691 29.27 61.52 -120.52
CA GLN A 691 30.22 62.55 -121.04
C GLN A 691 31.22 63.12 -120.01
N HIS A 692 32.24 63.84 -120.52
CA HIS A 692 33.32 64.54 -119.81
C HIS A 692 32.82 65.77 -119.00
N HIS A 693 33.44 66.08 -117.84
CA HIS A 693 34.37 67.22 -117.69
C HIS A 693 34.92 67.39 -116.25
N THR A 694 36.12 67.95 -116.15
CA THR A 694 36.80 68.46 -114.94
C THR A 694 36.49 69.97 -114.75
N PRO A 695 37.03 70.66 -113.72
CA PRO A 695 37.11 70.36 -112.28
C PRO A 695 36.47 71.50 -111.43
N ASP A 696 36.32 71.35 -110.10
CA ASP A 696 36.86 72.25 -109.06
C ASP A 696 36.19 72.14 -107.66
N ARG A 697 36.96 72.60 -106.66
CA ARG A 697 36.59 73.02 -105.30
C ARG A 697 36.21 72.00 -104.20
N GLU A 698 37.15 71.95 -103.26
CA GLU A 698 36.96 72.08 -101.80
C GLU A 698 36.46 70.85 -101.03
N GLY A 699 37.42 70.13 -100.45
CA GLY A 699 37.18 68.93 -99.67
C GLY A 699 36.70 69.19 -98.25
N LYS A 700 35.67 68.45 -97.83
CA LYS A 700 35.34 68.23 -96.40
C LYS A 700 34.44 67.01 -96.15
N HIS A 701 34.68 65.87 -96.82
CA HIS A 701 33.85 64.68 -96.63
C HIS A 701 34.53 63.30 -96.55
N VAL A 702 35.84 63.18 -96.79
CA VAL A 702 36.55 61.88 -96.79
C VAL A 702 36.74 61.31 -95.36
N ALA A 703 36.69 62.15 -94.32
CA ALA A 703 36.80 61.69 -92.93
C ALA A 703 35.55 60.96 -92.41
N ASN A 704 34.34 61.31 -92.90
CA ASN A 704 33.07 60.77 -92.40
C ASN A 704 32.59 59.50 -93.12
N THR A 705 33.26 59.09 -94.20
CA THR A 705 33.06 57.77 -94.83
C THR A 705 33.91 56.70 -94.17
N CYS A 706 35.11 57.03 -93.69
CA CYS A 706 35.99 56.07 -93.02
C CYS A 706 35.46 55.68 -91.63
N THR A 707 34.94 56.64 -90.85
CA THR A 707 34.31 56.33 -89.54
C THR A 707 33.14 55.38 -89.67
N LYS A 708 32.23 55.57 -90.64
CA LYS A 708 31.13 54.62 -90.88
C LYS A 708 31.59 53.22 -91.28
N CYS A 709 32.71 53.09 -91.99
CA CYS A 709 33.31 51.79 -92.27
C CYS A 709 33.94 51.17 -91.02
N ILE A 710 34.58 51.96 -90.16
CA ILE A 710 35.14 51.51 -88.88
C ILE A 710 34.03 51.09 -87.91
N ASP A 711 32.96 51.88 -87.79
CA ASP A 711 31.78 51.57 -86.98
C ASP A 711 31.06 50.32 -87.52
N GLY A 712 30.96 50.18 -88.85
CA GLY A 712 30.43 48.98 -89.51
C GLY A 712 31.28 47.73 -89.23
N LEU A 713 32.61 47.84 -89.30
CA LEU A 713 33.52 46.75 -88.95
C LEU A 713 33.45 46.42 -87.44
N ALA A 714 33.36 47.42 -86.56
CA ALA A 714 33.18 47.21 -85.13
C ALA A 714 31.84 46.52 -84.81
N GLN A 715 30.77 46.88 -85.53
CA GLN A 715 29.46 46.23 -85.42
C GLN A 715 29.51 44.78 -85.95
N ILE A 716 30.20 44.52 -87.06
CA ILE A 716 30.42 43.16 -87.59
C ILE A 716 31.22 42.33 -86.58
N SER A 717 32.36 42.81 -86.08
CA SER A 717 33.15 42.10 -85.07
C SER A 717 32.38 41.89 -83.76
N LYS A 718 31.50 42.80 -83.37
CA LYS A 718 30.59 42.59 -82.22
C LYS A 718 29.61 41.44 -82.49
N LEU A 719 28.98 41.41 -83.66
CA LEU A 719 28.07 40.33 -84.06
C LEU A 719 28.80 38.99 -84.22
N GLU A 720 30.04 38.98 -84.71
CA GLU A 720 30.91 37.79 -84.76
C GLU A 720 31.22 37.27 -83.35
N ILE A 721 31.57 38.16 -82.40
CA ILE A 721 31.80 37.79 -81.00
C ILE A 721 30.51 37.27 -80.33
N GLU A 722 29.36 37.87 -80.61
CA GLU A 722 28.06 37.40 -80.10
C GLU A 722 27.68 36.04 -80.71
N ASN A 723 27.95 35.80 -81.99
CA ASN A 723 27.73 34.52 -82.66
C ASN A 723 28.68 33.43 -82.12
N LEU A 724 29.97 33.74 -81.94
CA LEU A 724 30.94 32.84 -81.29
C LEU A 724 30.53 32.49 -79.85
N LYS A 725 30.00 33.45 -79.07
CA LYS A 725 29.44 33.18 -77.75
C LYS A 725 28.23 32.25 -77.83
N MET A 726 27.28 32.52 -78.74
CA MET A 726 26.12 31.64 -78.95
C MET A 726 26.53 30.22 -79.38
N GLN A 727 27.54 30.07 -80.25
CA GLN A 727 28.10 28.76 -80.61
C GLN A 727 28.78 28.07 -79.41
N SER A 728 29.51 28.81 -78.57
CA SER A 728 30.09 28.25 -77.34
C SER A 728 29.03 27.78 -76.34
N THR A 729 27.91 28.50 -76.23
CA THR A 729 26.79 28.12 -75.36
C THR A 729 26.03 26.91 -75.92
N CYS A 730 25.71 26.90 -77.22
CA CYS A 730 25.06 25.77 -77.87
C CYS A 730 25.92 24.49 -77.80
N THR A 731 27.24 24.60 -77.96
CA THR A 731 28.16 23.44 -77.83
C THR A 731 28.35 22.99 -76.38
N SER A 732 28.16 23.86 -75.37
CA SER A 732 28.09 23.43 -73.96
C SER A 732 26.78 22.68 -73.69
N GLN A 733 25.64 23.26 -74.07
CA GLN A 733 24.32 22.64 -73.91
C GLN A 733 24.22 21.30 -74.66
N LEU A 734 24.84 21.18 -75.83
CA LEU A 734 24.91 19.90 -76.56
C LEU A 734 25.77 18.86 -75.83
N ARG A 735 26.87 19.26 -75.18
CA ARG A 735 27.67 18.38 -74.32
C ARG A 735 26.88 17.94 -73.09
N GLU A 736 26.19 18.87 -72.41
CA GLU A 736 25.32 18.59 -71.26
C GLU A 736 24.16 17.64 -71.63
N LEU A 737 23.51 17.84 -72.79
CA LEU A 737 22.47 16.95 -73.28
C LEU A 737 22.99 15.55 -73.64
N ASN A 738 24.21 15.43 -74.17
CA ASN A 738 24.82 14.13 -74.46
C ASN A 738 25.26 13.41 -73.17
N GLU A 739 25.78 14.14 -72.19
CA GLU A 739 26.11 13.63 -70.86
C GLU A 739 24.86 13.09 -70.14
N LEU A 740 23.77 13.88 -70.09
CA LEU A 740 22.49 13.45 -69.52
C LEU A 740 21.88 12.24 -70.26
N ARG A 741 22.07 12.12 -71.57
CA ARG A 741 21.67 10.94 -72.35
C ARG A 741 22.50 9.71 -72.00
N LEU A 742 23.80 9.88 -71.76
CA LEU A 742 24.70 8.80 -71.38
C LEU A 742 24.35 8.29 -69.97
N GLN A 743 24.15 9.20 -69.02
CA GLN A 743 23.65 8.88 -67.67
C GLN A 743 22.27 8.21 -67.70
N LEU A 744 21.35 8.65 -68.57
CA LEU A 744 20.05 7.99 -68.73
C LEU A 744 20.19 6.56 -69.27
N ASN A 745 21.10 6.31 -70.21
CA ASN A 745 21.38 4.97 -70.72
C ASN A 745 22.05 4.07 -69.66
N GLU A 746 22.95 4.61 -68.85
CA GLU A 746 23.55 3.90 -67.71
C GLU A 746 22.50 3.55 -66.64
N HIS A 747 21.57 4.47 -66.35
CA HIS A 747 20.44 4.21 -65.48
C HIS A 747 19.48 3.15 -66.06
N GLN A 748 19.22 3.14 -67.36
CA GLN A 748 18.46 2.07 -68.01
C GLN A 748 19.19 0.71 -67.96
N ALA A 749 20.51 0.69 -68.17
CA ALA A 749 21.32 -0.52 -68.10
C ALA A 749 21.35 -1.11 -66.68
N THR A 750 21.56 -0.26 -65.66
CA THR A 750 21.53 -0.68 -64.24
C THR A 750 20.13 -1.13 -63.80
N ILE A 751 19.06 -0.48 -64.26
CA ILE A 751 17.68 -0.97 -64.04
C ILE A 751 17.49 -2.36 -64.68
N GLY A 752 18.01 -2.58 -65.90
CA GLY A 752 17.98 -3.89 -66.56
C GLY A 752 18.76 -4.95 -65.78
N GLU A 753 19.95 -4.63 -65.28
CA GLU A 753 20.74 -5.54 -64.44
C GLU A 753 20.02 -5.87 -63.11
N LEU A 754 19.36 -4.89 -62.49
CA LEU A 754 18.58 -5.11 -61.28
C LEU A 754 17.37 -6.02 -61.51
N HIS A 755 16.68 -5.91 -62.65
CA HIS A 755 15.62 -6.85 -63.03
C HIS A 755 16.18 -8.26 -63.20
N ASN A 756 17.26 -8.45 -63.98
CA ASN A 756 17.91 -9.74 -64.15
C ASN A 756 18.36 -10.37 -62.81
N ARG A 757 18.87 -9.57 -61.87
CA ARG A 757 19.23 -10.03 -60.51
C ARG A 757 17.99 -10.41 -59.68
N LEU A 758 16.85 -9.77 -59.90
CA LEU A 758 15.58 -10.08 -59.22
C LEU A 758 14.97 -11.38 -59.76
N ASP A 759 15.05 -11.61 -61.08
CA ASP A 759 14.65 -12.85 -61.73
C ASP A 759 15.53 -14.03 -61.28
N LEU A 760 16.86 -13.89 -61.30
CA LEU A 760 17.78 -14.90 -60.76
C LEU A 760 17.56 -15.18 -59.27
N LYS A 761 17.13 -14.18 -58.49
CA LYS A 761 16.74 -14.39 -57.10
C LYS A 761 15.44 -15.20 -57.00
N ALA A 762 14.44 -14.93 -57.85
CA ALA A 762 13.20 -15.71 -57.88
C ALA A 762 13.46 -17.17 -58.26
N GLU A 763 14.28 -17.44 -59.27
CA GLU A 763 14.73 -18.80 -59.63
C GLU A 763 15.44 -19.50 -58.47
N ARG A 764 16.35 -18.80 -57.78
CA ARG A 764 17.07 -19.33 -56.62
C ARG A 764 16.13 -19.64 -55.45
N ASP A 765 15.18 -18.75 -55.17
CA ASP A 765 14.22 -18.91 -54.07
C ASP A 765 13.25 -20.07 -54.38
N GLN A 766 12.84 -20.24 -55.64
CA GLN A 766 12.11 -21.43 -56.11
C GLN A 766 12.92 -22.73 -55.93
N LEU A 767 14.20 -22.75 -56.30
CA LEU A 767 15.08 -23.92 -56.12
C LEU A 767 15.27 -24.26 -54.63
N ILE A 768 15.35 -23.23 -53.77
CA ILE A 768 15.42 -23.41 -52.31
C ILE A 768 14.13 -24.05 -51.77
N ASP A 769 12.96 -23.64 -52.26
CA ASP A 769 11.69 -24.22 -51.84
C ASP A 769 11.50 -25.66 -52.35
N GLU A 770 11.93 -25.99 -53.58
CA GLU A 770 12.04 -27.37 -54.04
C GLU A 770 12.97 -28.23 -53.16
N LEU A 771 14.11 -27.68 -52.73
CA LEU A 771 15.05 -28.38 -51.85
C LEU A 771 14.48 -28.57 -50.44
N LYS A 772 13.72 -27.61 -49.91
CA LYS A 772 12.98 -27.78 -48.64
C LYS A 772 11.90 -28.85 -48.77
N GLU A 773 11.16 -28.89 -49.88
CA GLU A 773 10.14 -29.90 -50.11
C GLU A 773 10.76 -31.30 -50.19
N LYS A 774 11.84 -31.46 -50.95
CA LYS A 774 12.63 -32.70 -51.01
C LYS A 774 13.18 -33.08 -49.63
N ALA A 775 13.69 -32.13 -48.84
CA ALA A 775 14.15 -32.37 -47.47
C ALA A 775 13.00 -32.81 -46.53
N ALA A 776 11.82 -32.22 -46.63
CA ALA A 776 10.64 -32.63 -45.88
C ALA A 776 10.16 -34.04 -46.27
N GLN A 777 10.20 -34.37 -47.57
CA GLN A 777 9.93 -35.73 -48.07
C GLN A 777 10.96 -36.73 -47.52
N PHE A 778 12.26 -36.39 -47.48
CA PHE A 778 13.29 -37.23 -46.86
C PHE A 778 13.11 -37.39 -45.36
N GLU A 779 12.77 -36.33 -44.61
CA GLU A 779 12.43 -36.44 -43.19
C GLU A 779 11.23 -37.35 -42.96
N GLN A 780 10.20 -37.27 -43.80
CA GLN A 780 9.03 -38.13 -43.71
C GLN A 780 9.37 -39.60 -43.99
N ILE A 781 10.24 -39.87 -44.97
CA ILE A 781 10.80 -41.21 -45.23
C ILE A 781 11.57 -41.71 -44.01
N ILE A 782 12.49 -40.92 -43.44
CA ILE A 782 13.28 -41.28 -42.24
C ILE A 782 12.34 -41.57 -41.04
N ARG A 783 11.37 -40.71 -40.76
CA ARG A 783 10.39 -40.92 -39.67
C ARG A 783 9.56 -42.19 -39.90
N SER A 784 9.17 -42.49 -41.15
CA SER A 784 8.45 -43.72 -41.48
C SER A 784 9.30 -44.99 -41.27
N GLN A 785 10.59 -44.95 -41.65
CA GLN A 785 11.52 -46.07 -41.47
C GLN A 785 11.84 -46.34 -39.99
N ILE A 786 11.96 -45.28 -39.18
CA ILE A 786 12.14 -45.41 -37.72
C ILE A 786 10.90 -46.06 -37.08
N SER A 787 9.68 -45.71 -37.52
CA SER A 787 8.45 -46.35 -37.05
C SER A 787 8.31 -47.81 -37.44
N THR A 788 8.88 -48.26 -38.57
CA THR A 788 8.78 -49.67 -39.00
C THR A 788 9.86 -50.60 -38.45
N ASN A 789 11.03 -50.09 -38.04
CA ASN A 789 12.19 -50.92 -37.66
C ASN A 789 12.48 -51.00 -36.15
N SER A 790 11.47 -50.80 -35.30
CA SER A 790 11.62 -50.84 -33.83
C SER A 790 11.62 -52.26 -33.23
N SER A 791 12.36 -53.21 -33.83
CA SER A 791 12.65 -54.52 -33.23
C SER A 791 13.76 -55.31 -33.94
N SER A 792 15.04 -55.00 -33.66
CA SER A 792 16.21 -55.91 -33.81
C SER A 792 17.48 -55.32 -33.16
N SER A 793 18.43 -56.18 -32.81
CA SER A 793 19.54 -55.86 -31.88
C SER A 793 20.91 -55.60 -32.53
N ALA A 794 21.65 -54.64 -31.95
CA ALA A 794 23.07 -54.71 -31.54
C ALA A 794 24.23 -55.01 -32.52
N THR A 795 25.42 -54.51 -32.12
CA THR A 795 26.82 -54.94 -32.39
C THR A 795 27.62 -54.49 -33.65
N CYS A 796 28.84 -54.02 -33.33
CA CYS A 796 30.19 -54.12 -33.94
C CYS A 796 30.58 -53.75 -35.40
N ASP A 797 31.68 -52.98 -35.46
CA ASP A 797 32.93 -53.09 -36.25
C ASP A 797 33.04 -53.26 -37.78
N SER A 798 34.00 -52.48 -38.32
CA SER A 798 34.94 -52.74 -39.45
C SER A 798 34.43 -52.99 -40.87
N ALA A 799 35.00 -52.27 -41.87
CA ALA A 799 35.87 -52.87 -42.92
C ALA A 799 36.31 -51.89 -44.05
N THR A 800 37.53 -52.17 -44.53
CA THR A 800 38.35 -51.79 -45.71
C THR A 800 37.76 -51.33 -47.08
N SER A 801 38.66 -50.69 -47.85
CA SER A 801 38.63 -50.26 -49.28
C SER A 801 38.38 -51.41 -50.31
N PRO A 802 38.00 -51.13 -51.60
CA PRO A 802 39.03 -50.98 -52.67
C PRO A 802 38.70 -50.16 -53.98
N HIS A 803 39.76 -49.76 -54.69
CA HIS A 803 39.98 -49.62 -56.16
C HIS A 803 39.07 -48.82 -57.14
N ARG A 804 39.71 -47.93 -57.94
CA ARG A 804 39.98 -48.14 -59.39
C ARG A 804 41.07 -47.21 -59.99
N ARG A 805 41.74 -47.66 -61.05
CA ARG A 805 42.75 -46.99 -61.93
C ARG A 805 42.47 -47.40 -63.40
N VAL A 806 43.26 -46.91 -64.39
CA VAL A 806 43.27 -47.17 -65.88
C VAL A 806 42.57 -46.05 -66.69
N SER A 807 43.06 -45.53 -67.85
CA SER A 807 44.37 -45.55 -68.56
C SER A 807 44.35 -44.66 -69.85
N SER A 808 45.52 -44.47 -70.49
CA SER A 808 45.75 -44.09 -71.92
C SER A 808 45.65 -42.58 -72.29
N ARG A 809 46.34 -42.01 -73.30
CA ARG A 809 47.32 -42.47 -74.33
C ARG A 809 48.02 -41.21 -74.93
N ASP A 810 49.34 -41.00 -74.77
CA ASP A 810 50.43 -41.28 -75.74
C ASP A 810 50.36 -40.55 -77.11
N GLN A 811 51.35 -39.68 -77.41
CA GLN A 811 52.26 -39.86 -78.57
C GLN A 811 53.46 -38.90 -78.59
N SER A 812 54.58 -39.41 -79.11
CA SER A 812 55.89 -38.77 -79.26
C SER A 812 56.30 -38.76 -80.73
N VAL A 813 56.99 -37.70 -81.20
CA VAL A 813 57.85 -37.75 -82.37
C VAL A 813 59.10 -36.91 -82.11
N GLY A 814 60.27 -37.54 -82.25
CA GLY A 814 61.56 -36.87 -82.42
C GLY A 814 62.29 -37.51 -83.60
N THR A 815 63.16 -36.74 -84.27
CA THR A 815 64.02 -37.23 -85.36
C THR A 815 65.43 -36.65 -85.21
N SER A 816 66.40 -37.55 -85.03
CA SER A 816 67.85 -37.37 -85.16
C SER A 816 68.20 -37.04 -86.64
N ASP A 817 69.20 -36.20 -86.95
CA ASP A 817 70.67 -36.47 -87.05
C ASP A 817 71.09 -36.93 -88.48
N ASP A 818 72.40 -36.95 -88.75
CA ASP A 818 73.12 -36.96 -90.05
C ASP A 818 73.11 -35.61 -90.81
N GLY A 819 74.23 -35.01 -91.26
CA GLY A 819 75.64 -35.38 -91.15
C GLY A 819 76.33 -35.58 -92.51
N MET A 820 77.18 -34.62 -92.96
CA MET A 820 78.20 -34.84 -94.01
C MET A 820 79.24 -33.70 -94.08
N PRO A 821 80.57 -33.99 -94.10
CA PRO A 821 81.65 -33.02 -94.33
C PRO A 821 82.45 -33.27 -95.63
N MET A 822 83.04 -32.21 -96.22
CA MET A 822 84.24 -32.19 -97.11
C MET A 822 84.72 -30.71 -97.17
N ALA A 823 85.99 -30.26 -97.14
CA ALA A 823 87.34 -30.79 -97.39
C ALA A 823 88.01 -30.21 -98.67
N GLU A 824 89.25 -29.73 -98.47
CA GLU A 824 90.39 -29.59 -99.41
C GLU A 824 90.67 -28.32 -100.26
N GLU A 825 91.98 -28.03 -100.32
CA GLU A 825 92.72 -27.00 -101.07
C GLU A 825 93.16 -27.52 -102.47
N GLU A 826 93.59 -26.65 -103.40
CA GLU A 826 94.93 -26.71 -104.06
C GLU A 826 95.16 -25.71 -105.23
N ASP A 827 96.43 -25.34 -105.45
CA ASP A 827 97.03 -24.42 -106.46
C ASP A 827 98.58 -24.65 -106.45
N PRO A 828 99.45 -24.29 -107.44
CA PRO A 828 99.29 -23.70 -108.80
C PRO A 828 99.99 -24.50 -109.95
N ARG A 829 100.24 -23.82 -111.10
CA ARG A 829 101.44 -23.93 -112.02
C ARG A 829 101.24 -24.71 -113.35
N ARG A 830 102.04 -24.57 -114.43
CA ARG A 830 102.93 -23.51 -115.00
C ARG A 830 103.42 -23.92 -116.42
N ARG A 831 103.47 -22.96 -117.37
CA ARG A 831 104.57 -22.67 -118.36
C ARG A 831 105.07 -23.72 -119.41
N ARG A 832 105.77 -23.14 -120.42
CA ARG A 832 106.77 -23.70 -121.39
C ARG A 832 106.20 -24.24 -122.72
N ALA A 833 106.90 -24.12 -123.87
CA ALA A 833 108.12 -23.38 -124.26
C ALA A 833 108.32 -23.40 -125.80
N SER A 834 109.45 -22.82 -126.28
CA SER A 834 110.12 -23.12 -127.58
C SER A 834 109.50 -22.54 -128.87
N SER A 835 110.25 -22.21 -129.95
CA SER A 835 111.72 -22.15 -130.17
C SER A 835 112.10 -21.52 -131.53
N VAL A 836 113.27 -20.86 -131.58
CA VAL A 836 114.27 -20.83 -132.69
C VAL A 836 113.95 -20.22 -134.08
N GLY A 837 114.81 -19.27 -134.49
CA GLY A 837 115.43 -19.19 -135.84
C GLY A 837 114.79 -18.19 -136.83
N VAL A 838 115.50 -17.54 -137.77
CA VAL A 838 116.94 -17.47 -138.15
C VAL A 838 117.24 -16.03 -138.68
N ASP A 839 118.52 -15.67 -138.74
CA ASP A 839 119.10 -14.37 -139.18
C ASP A 839 118.81 -13.96 -140.64
N GLY A 840 119.18 -12.72 -141.03
CA GLY A 840 119.44 -12.40 -142.45
C GLY A 840 119.33 -10.94 -142.90
N GLU A 841 118.24 -10.25 -142.59
CA GLU A 841 117.91 -8.92 -143.17
C GLU A 841 117.47 -7.90 -142.08
N ALA A 842 118.05 -8.02 -140.88
CA ALA A 842 117.40 -7.53 -139.67
C ALA A 842 117.58 -6.03 -139.38
N GLU A 843 118.71 -5.38 -139.66
CA GLU A 843 119.00 -4.05 -139.08
C GLU A 843 118.00 -2.95 -139.46
N ALA A 844 117.57 -2.88 -140.73
CA ALA A 844 116.54 -1.92 -141.16
C ALA A 844 115.13 -2.25 -140.59
N ARG A 845 114.81 -3.54 -140.42
CA ARG A 845 113.53 -3.98 -139.82
C ARG A 845 113.53 -3.91 -138.28
N ARG A 846 114.69 -3.97 -137.64
CA ARG A 846 114.87 -3.95 -136.18
C ARG A 846 114.53 -2.59 -135.60
N LEU A 847 114.97 -1.51 -136.26
CA LEU A 847 114.70 -0.13 -135.84
C LEU A 847 113.20 0.22 -135.96
N ALA A 848 112.54 -0.26 -137.03
CA ALA A 848 111.08 -0.14 -137.20
C ALA A 848 110.30 -0.97 -136.15
N ARG A 849 110.71 -2.21 -135.87
CA ARG A 849 110.11 -3.05 -134.82
C ARG A 849 110.33 -2.50 -133.43
N GLU A 850 111.46 -1.87 -133.12
CA GLU A 850 111.68 -1.20 -131.82
C GLU A 850 110.76 0.01 -131.63
N GLN A 851 110.50 0.79 -132.69
CA GLN A 851 109.51 1.87 -132.63
C GLN A 851 108.08 1.33 -132.46
N GLU A 852 107.69 0.32 -133.24
CA GLU A 852 106.39 -0.33 -133.11
C GLU A 852 106.20 -0.98 -131.73
N GLN A 853 107.22 -1.67 -131.22
CA GLN A 853 107.17 -2.31 -129.91
C GLN A 853 107.15 -1.28 -128.78
N LYS A 854 107.85 -0.14 -128.88
CA LYS A 854 107.70 0.99 -127.94
C LYS A 854 106.26 1.51 -127.92
N VAL A 855 105.63 1.73 -129.08
CA VAL A 855 104.22 2.15 -129.17
C VAL A 855 103.28 1.11 -128.58
N ARG A 856 103.48 -0.19 -128.88
CA ARG A 856 102.68 -1.28 -128.30
C ARG A 856 102.86 -1.39 -126.78
N GLU A 857 104.07 -1.21 -126.27
CA GLU A 857 104.34 -1.21 -124.82
C GLU A 857 103.80 0.03 -124.11
N GLU A 858 103.86 1.21 -124.74
CA GLU A 858 103.24 2.43 -124.20
C GLU A 858 101.71 2.31 -124.18
N MET A 859 101.12 1.79 -125.25
CA MET A 859 99.68 1.51 -125.32
C MET A 859 99.26 0.43 -124.30
N ALA A 860 100.06 -0.64 -124.13
CA ALA A 860 99.83 -1.65 -123.11
C ALA A 860 100.00 -1.09 -121.68
N ARG A 861 100.97 -0.19 -121.44
CA ARG A 861 101.10 0.52 -120.16
C ARG A 861 99.92 1.46 -119.91
N ALA A 862 99.43 2.15 -120.93
CA ALA A 862 98.25 3.02 -120.83
C ALA A 862 96.98 2.21 -120.50
N PHE A 863 96.71 1.11 -121.22
CA PHE A 863 95.59 0.22 -120.91
C PHE A 863 95.75 -0.47 -119.55
N ALA A 864 96.94 -0.94 -119.18
CA ALA A 864 97.18 -1.48 -117.84
C ALA A 864 96.97 -0.43 -116.74
N GLY A 865 97.28 0.84 -117.01
CA GLY A 865 96.97 1.98 -116.13
C GLY A 865 95.47 2.21 -115.99
N GLN A 866 94.71 2.20 -117.09
CA GLN A 866 93.25 2.32 -117.07
C GLN A 866 92.58 1.13 -116.37
N ILE A 867 93.03 -0.10 -116.66
CA ILE A 867 92.54 -1.32 -115.99
C ILE A 867 92.81 -1.24 -114.48
N LYS A 868 94.03 -0.86 -114.06
CA LYS A 868 94.33 -0.63 -112.62
C LYS A 868 93.47 0.47 -112.00
N GLN A 869 93.13 1.52 -112.75
CA GLN A 869 92.23 2.56 -112.25
C GLN A 869 90.78 2.05 -112.09
N ILE A 870 90.30 1.23 -113.02
CA ILE A 870 88.98 0.59 -112.97
C ILE A 870 88.92 -0.44 -111.85
N GLU A 871 89.92 -1.33 -111.74
CA GLU A 871 90.07 -2.26 -110.61
C GLU A 871 90.15 -1.52 -109.28
N GLY A 872 90.89 -0.41 -109.19
CA GLY A 872 90.96 0.43 -108.00
C GLY A 872 89.59 0.97 -107.60
N ARG A 873 88.81 1.49 -108.56
CA ARG A 873 87.43 1.93 -108.31
C ARG A 873 86.52 0.80 -107.84
N PHE A 874 86.58 -0.37 -108.48
CA PHE A 874 85.78 -1.53 -108.06
C PHE A 874 86.18 -2.04 -106.67
N ARG A 875 87.48 -2.12 -106.34
CA ARG A 875 87.93 -2.47 -104.98
C ARG A 875 87.44 -1.46 -103.95
N SER A 876 87.54 -0.16 -104.22
CA SER A 876 87.01 0.88 -103.31
C SER A 876 85.48 0.85 -103.19
N GLN A 877 84.74 0.45 -104.23
CA GLN A 877 83.30 0.22 -104.12
C GLN A 877 82.99 -1.04 -103.30
N PHE A 878 83.76 -2.12 -103.48
CA PHE A 878 83.58 -3.37 -102.76
C PHE A 878 83.80 -3.18 -101.26
N VAL A 879 84.91 -2.53 -100.86
CA VAL A 879 85.18 -2.19 -99.45
C VAL A 879 84.04 -1.34 -98.85
N ARG A 880 83.50 -0.36 -99.59
CA ARG A 880 82.33 0.42 -99.12
C ARG A 880 81.06 -0.42 -98.99
N PHE A 881 80.87 -1.45 -99.80
CA PHE A 881 79.76 -2.39 -99.65
C PHE A 881 79.96 -3.32 -98.44
N GLU A 882 81.19 -3.77 -98.19
CA GLU A 882 81.53 -4.54 -96.98
C GLU A 882 81.32 -3.70 -95.71
N GLU A 883 81.83 -2.47 -95.67
CA GLU A 883 81.60 -1.49 -94.59
C GLU A 883 80.10 -1.26 -94.34
N ASN A 884 79.31 -1.04 -95.40
CA ASN A 884 77.86 -0.86 -95.30
C ASN A 884 77.11 -2.12 -94.85
N ILE A 885 77.60 -3.31 -95.20
CA ILE A 885 77.02 -4.58 -94.76
C ILE A 885 77.30 -4.78 -93.26
N ASP A 886 78.50 -4.42 -92.78
CA ASP A 886 78.88 -4.56 -91.38
C ASP A 886 78.21 -3.51 -90.48
N THR A 887 77.98 -2.28 -90.94
CA THR A 887 77.14 -1.32 -90.21
C THR A 887 75.69 -1.82 -90.09
N LEU A 888 75.09 -2.32 -91.17
CA LEU A 888 73.73 -2.89 -91.14
C LEU A 888 73.61 -4.13 -90.24
N LYS A 889 74.66 -4.98 -90.15
CA LYS A 889 74.70 -6.08 -89.17
C LYS A 889 74.71 -5.54 -87.74
N ASN A 890 75.51 -4.53 -87.45
CA ASN A 890 75.61 -3.94 -86.10
C ASN A 890 74.26 -3.29 -85.70
N GLU A 891 73.66 -2.51 -86.58
CA GLU A 891 72.31 -1.94 -86.37
C GLU A 891 71.26 -3.04 -86.11
N LEU A 892 71.30 -4.15 -86.86
CA LEU A 892 70.41 -5.29 -86.64
C LEU A 892 70.64 -5.94 -85.26
N TYR A 893 71.89 -6.13 -84.84
CA TYR A 893 72.21 -6.68 -83.52
C TYR A 893 71.75 -5.75 -82.38
N GLU A 894 71.95 -4.44 -82.51
CA GLU A 894 71.45 -3.45 -81.55
C GLU A 894 69.92 -3.47 -81.45
N ARG A 895 69.20 -3.55 -82.58
CA ARG A 895 67.73 -3.67 -82.58
C ARG A 895 67.24 -4.99 -81.99
N VAL A 896 67.94 -6.10 -82.22
CA VAL A 896 67.63 -7.39 -81.58
C VAL A 896 67.89 -7.34 -80.07
N ALA A 897 68.91 -6.61 -79.62
CA ALA A 897 69.15 -6.38 -78.19
C ALA A 897 68.06 -5.49 -77.56
N GLU A 898 67.68 -4.38 -78.19
CA GLU A 898 66.58 -3.50 -77.76
C GLU A 898 65.26 -4.28 -77.64
N LEU A 899 64.92 -5.11 -78.63
CA LEU A 899 63.73 -5.95 -78.61
C LEU A 899 63.74 -6.99 -77.47
N LYS A 900 64.91 -7.55 -77.13
CA LYS A 900 65.03 -8.46 -75.97
C LYS A 900 64.76 -7.74 -74.65
N VAL A 901 65.28 -6.51 -74.47
CA VAL A 901 65.02 -5.69 -73.28
C VAL A 901 63.53 -5.33 -73.20
N ARG A 902 62.93 -4.83 -74.29
CA ARG A 902 61.48 -4.56 -74.39
C ARG A 902 60.62 -5.78 -74.05
N THR A 903 61.05 -6.98 -74.47
CA THR A 903 60.35 -8.23 -74.16
C THR A 903 60.42 -8.54 -72.67
N GLN A 904 61.59 -8.36 -72.03
CA GLN A 904 61.75 -8.53 -70.58
C GLN A 904 60.91 -7.52 -69.78
N GLU A 905 60.88 -6.25 -70.19
CA GLU A 905 60.02 -5.21 -69.60
C GLU A 905 58.54 -5.60 -69.66
N VAL A 906 58.08 -6.13 -70.79
CA VAL A 906 56.70 -6.63 -70.96
C VAL A 906 56.39 -7.82 -70.05
N GLU A 907 57.31 -8.78 -69.87
CA GLU A 907 57.10 -9.89 -68.93
C GLU A 907 57.06 -9.42 -67.47
N VAL A 908 57.92 -8.46 -67.08
CA VAL A 908 57.86 -7.85 -65.73
C VAL A 908 56.52 -7.14 -65.51
N LEU A 909 56.02 -6.40 -66.51
CA LEU A 909 54.71 -5.75 -66.44
C LEU A 909 53.56 -6.76 -66.37
N LYS A 910 53.62 -7.89 -67.08
CA LYS A 910 52.63 -8.98 -66.94
C LYS A 910 52.60 -9.54 -65.52
N CYS A 911 53.76 -9.83 -64.94
CA CYS A 911 53.85 -10.30 -63.55
C CYS A 911 53.31 -9.27 -62.55
N ALA A 912 53.58 -7.98 -62.75
CA ALA A 912 53.03 -6.90 -61.94
C ALA A 912 51.49 -6.83 -62.06
N ILE A 913 50.93 -6.93 -63.27
CA ILE A 913 49.48 -6.92 -63.50
C ILE A 913 48.79 -8.14 -62.88
N VAL A 914 49.40 -9.33 -62.92
CA VAL A 914 48.86 -10.54 -62.30
C VAL A 914 48.86 -10.40 -60.77
N THR A 915 49.98 -9.98 -60.18
CA THR A 915 50.06 -9.83 -58.71
C THR A 915 49.15 -8.73 -58.16
N GLU A 916 48.94 -7.62 -58.88
CA GLU A 916 47.93 -6.63 -58.49
C GLU A 916 46.49 -7.15 -58.64
N ARG A 917 46.20 -7.99 -59.65
CA ARG A 917 44.89 -8.66 -59.77
C ARG A 917 44.64 -9.65 -58.63
N GLU A 918 45.66 -10.38 -58.20
CA GLU A 918 45.58 -11.29 -57.04
C GLU A 918 45.26 -10.50 -55.75
N LYS A 919 45.99 -9.41 -55.48
CA LYS A 919 45.70 -8.51 -54.34
C LYS A 919 44.29 -7.92 -54.37
N VAL A 920 43.79 -7.52 -55.54
CA VAL A 920 42.41 -7.03 -55.70
C VAL A 920 41.41 -8.17 -55.45
N GLY A 921 41.70 -9.39 -55.89
CA GLY A 921 40.90 -10.58 -55.59
C GLY A 921 40.85 -10.89 -54.09
N GLU A 922 41.98 -10.82 -53.39
CA GLU A 922 42.07 -10.98 -51.94
C GLU A 922 41.28 -9.89 -51.19
N LEU A 923 41.40 -8.62 -51.61
CA LEU A 923 40.63 -7.52 -51.03
C LEU A 923 39.12 -7.69 -51.23
N LEU A 924 38.68 -8.15 -52.40
CA LEU A 924 37.26 -8.43 -52.66
C LEU A 924 36.77 -9.61 -51.82
N ALA A 925 37.55 -10.71 -51.74
CA ALA A 925 37.22 -11.86 -50.89
C ALA A 925 37.15 -11.49 -49.40
N GLN A 926 38.05 -10.62 -48.92
CA GLN A 926 37.99 -10.08 -47.56
C GLN A 926 36.76 -9.21 -47.35
N LYS A 927 36.38 -8.37 -48.32
CA LYS A 927 35.16 -7.54 -48.24
C LYS A 927 33.88 -8.37 -48.25
N ASP A 928 33.84 -9.46 -49.02
CA ASP A 928 32.73 -10.42 -48.99
C ASP A 928 32.65 -11.17 -47.64
N ALA A 929 33.79 -11.51 -47.04
CA ALA A 929 33.85 -12.12 -45.71
C ALA A 929 33.40 -11.14 -44.61
N ASP A 930 33.86 -9.88 -44.67
CA ASP A 930 33.44 -8.80 -43.77
C ASP A 930 31.92 -8.58 -43.87
N ALA A 931 31.37 -8.53 -45.10
CA ALA A 931 29.94 -8.35 -45.35
C ALA A 931 29.11 -9.52 -44.79
N ARG A 932 29.56 -10.77 -44.98
CA ARG A 932 28.92 -11.95 -44.37
C ARG A 932 28.95 -11.88 -42.84
N SER A 933 30.09 -11.52 -42.24
CA SER A 933 30.20 -11.34 -40.78
C SER A 933 29.24 -10.27 -40.24
N LEU A 934 29.01 -9.18 -40.99
CA LEU A 934 28.03 -8.16 -40.63
C LEU A 934 26.60 -8.68 -40.72
N PHE A 935 26.25 -9.45 -41.76
CA PHE A 935 24.94 -10.10 -41.87
C PHE A 935 24.69 -11.11 -40.75
N ASP A 936 25.69 -11.93 -40.38
CA ASP A 936 25.57 -12.89 -39.29
C ASP A 936 25.35 -12.18 -37.94
N LYS A 937 26.12 -11.12 -37.66
CA LYS A 937 25.92 -10.26 -36.48
C LYS A 937 24.55 -9.60 -36.45
N GLN A 938 24.06 -9.10 -37.58
CA GLN A 938 22.73 -8.52 -37.70
C GLN A 938 21.63 -9.58 -37.46
N SER A 939 21.82 -10.81 -37.97
CA SER A 939 20.92 -11.94 -37.76
C SER A 939 20.87 -12.34 -36.28
N GLU A 940 22.02 -12.42 -35.60
CA GLU A 940 22.10 -12.71 -34.16
C GLU A 940 21.42 -11.62 -33.32
N LEU A 941 21.65 -10.33 -33.65
CA LEU A 941 21.00 -9.19 -33.00
C LEU A 941 19.47 -9.23 -33.17
N MET A 942 18.99 -9.50 -34.39
CA MET A 942 17.56 -9.70 -34.67
C MET A 942 16.99 -10.93 -33.94
N GLY A 943 17.79 -11.97 -33.73
CA GLY A 943 17.44 -13.12 -32.88
C GLY A 943 17.25 -12.74 -31.43
N LYS A 944 18.16 -11.93 -30.85
CA LYS A 944 18.06 -11.39 -29.49
C LYS A 944 16.82 -10.53 -29.31
N TYR A 945 16.58 -9.56 -30.20
CA TYR A 945 15.37 -8.73 -30.14
C TYR A 945 14.07 -9.54 -30.27
N LYS A 946 14.03 -10.58 -31.12
CA LYS A 946 12.86 -11.49 -31.19
C LYS A 946 12.65 -12.26 -29.88
N ALA A 947 13.72 -12.72 -29.24
CA ALA A 947 13.64 -13.41 -27.95
C ALA A 947 13.21 -12.48 -26.81
N GLU A 948 13.74 -11.27 -26.76
CA GLU A 948 13.34 -10.21 -25.82
C GLU A 948 11.87 -9.83 -26.00
N LEU A 949 11.41 -9.60 -27.24
CA LEU A 949 10.01 -9.32 -27.55
C LEU A 949 9.09 -10.46 -27.09
N ALA A 950 9.45 -11.72 -27.37
CA ALA A 950 8.68 -12.89 -26.96
C ALA A 950 8.64 -13.06 -25.43
N ASN A 951 9.74 -12.74 -24.73
CA ASN A 951 9.78 -12.76 -23.26
C ASN A 951 8.96 -11.60 -22.66
N GLY A 952 9.00 -10.41 -23.27
CA GLY A 952 8.14 -9.29 -22.93
C GLY A 952 6.65 -9.63 -23.08
N GLN A 953 6.26 -10.22 -24.21
CA GLN A 953 4.90 -10.69 -24.45
C GLN A 953 4.46 -11.74 -23.42
N LYS A 954 5.30 -12.72 -23.07
CA LYS A 954 5.01 -13.69 -22.00
C LYS A 954 4.83 -13.02 -20.64
N LYS A 955 5.63 -11.99 -20.32
CA LYS A 955 5.51 -11.25 -19.06
C LYS A 955 4.25 -10.38 -19.02
N VAL A 956 3.86 -9.76 -20.13
CA VAL A 956 2.58 -9.05 -20.27
C VAL A 956 1.42 -10.03 -20.04
N GLN A 957 1.37 -11.17 -20.74
CA GLN A 957 0.32 -12.18 -20.53
C GLN A 957 0.26 -12.73 -19.10
N PHE A 958 1.40 -12.83 -18.40
CA PHE A 958 1.42 -13.19 -16.99
C PHE A 958 0.76 -12.12 -16.12
N LEU A 959 1.15 -10.85 -16.31
CA LEU A 959 0.59 -9.71 -15.57
C LEU A 959 -0.90 -9.49 -15.88
N GLU A 960 -1.35 -9.76 -17.11
CA GLU A 960 -2.77 -9.73 -17.50
C GLU A 960 -3.59 -10.78 -16.74
N ARG A 961 -3.08 -12.00 -16.57
CA ARG A 961 -3.74 -13.04 -15.76
C ARG A 961 -3.78 -12.67 -14.28
N GLU A 962 -2.64 -12.25 -13.71
CA GLU A 962 -2.57 -11.82 -12.31
C GLU A 962 -3.53 -10.64 -12.03
N LEU A 963 -3.61 -9.69 -12.95
CA LEU A 963 -4.54 -8.55 -12.85
C LEU A 963 -6.01 -8.99 -12.99
N GLN A 964 -6.30 -9.99 -13.82
CA GLN A 964 -7.63 -10.59 -13.92
C GLN A 964 -8.03 -11.35 -12.65
N GLU A 965 -7.14 -12.16 -12.08
CA GLU A 965 -7.35 -12.84 -10.79
C GLU A 965 -7.60 -11.83 -9.66
N LYS A 966 -6.85 -10.72 -9.62
CA LYS A 966 -7.07 -9.62 -8.66
C LYS A 966 -8.43 -8.93 -8.88
N ARG A 967 -8.88 -8.74 -10.12
CA ARG A 967 -10.24 -8.20 -10.40
C ARG A 967 -11.33 -9.14 -9.92
N GLU A 968 -11.18 -10.44 -10.12
CA GLU A 968 -12.13 -11.46 -9.68
C GLU A 968 -12.18 -11.55 -8.14
N LEU A 969 -11.02 -11.48 -7.47
CA LEU A 969 -10.94 -11.43 -6.01
C LEU A 969 -11.65 -10.17 -5.45
N VAL A 970 -11.40 -8.99 -6.01
CA VAL A 970 -12.09 -7.74 -5.63
C VAL A 970 -13.60 -7.80 -5.93
N ALA A 971 -14.04 -8.48 -7.00
CA ALA A 971 -15.45 -8.69 -7.29
C ALA A 971 -16.12 -9.60 -6.24
N ASN A 972 -15.45 -10.68 -5.83
CA ASN A 972 -15.92 -11.58 -4.78
C ASN A 972 -15.98 -10.90 -3.40
N GLU A 973 -14.97 -10.08 -3.05
CA GLU A 973 -14.96 -9.26 -1.84
C GLU A 973 -16.12 -8.26 -1.83
N ARG A 974 -16.37 -7.57 -2.96
CA ARG A 974 -17.53 -6.66 -3.11
C ARG A 974 -18.85 -7.39 -2.91
N GLN A 975 -19.04 -8.58 -3.50
CA GLN A 975 -20.25 -9.36 -3.32
C GLN A 975 -20.41 -9.85 -1.86
N SER A 976 -19.32 -10.18 -1.18
CA SER A 976 -19.32 -10.53 0.24
C SER A 976 -19.72 -9.34 1.12
N MET A 977 -19.13 -8.17 0.85
CA MET A 977 -19.45 -6.91 1.55
C MET A 977 -20.90 -6.46 1.29
N GLU A 978 -21.43 -6.63 0.07
CA GLU A 978 -22.83 -6.35 -0.27
C GLU A 978 -23.79 -7.23 0.54
N LYS A 979 -23.50 -8.54 0.67
CA LYS A 979 -24.27 -9.46 1.53
C LYS A 979 -24.22 -9.04 3.00
N LEU A 980 -23.04 -8.63 3.50
CA LEU A 980 -22.88 -8.15 4.88
C LEU A 980 -23.65 -6.84 5.13
N ILE A 981 -23.61 -5.90 4.18
CA ILE A 981 -24.39 -4.65 4.25
C ILE A 981 -25.90 -4.95 4.21
N ALA A 982 -26.35 -5.90 3.40
CA ALA A 982 -27.74 -6.33 3.37
C ALA A 982 -28.17 -6.95 4.72
N GLN A 983 -27.34 -7.81 5.32
CA GLN A 983 -27.60 -8.38 6.65
C GLN A 983 -27.65 -7.30 7.73
N ILE A 984 -26.66 -6.40 7.81
CA ILE A 984 -26.64 -5.31 8.78
C ILE A 984 -27.85 -4.38 8.61
N THR A 985 -28.29 -4.14 7.37
CA THR A 985 -29.49 -3.35 7.08
C THR A 985 -30.75 -4.06 7.60
N ALA A 986 -30.88 -5.38 7.38
CA ALA A 986 -32.00 -6.18 7.87
C ALA A 986 -32.03 -6.28 9.41
N GLU A 987 -30.88 -6.44 10.06
CA GLU A 987 -30.78 -6.38 11.53
C GLU A 987 -31.18 -4.99 12.03
N ARG A 988 -30.72 -3.91 11.39
CA ARG A 988 -31.11 -2.53 11.72
C ARG A 988 -32.59 -2.22 11.47
N THR A 989 -33.29 -2.92 10.58
CA THR A 989 -34.76 -2.78 10.46
C THR A 989 -35.46 -3.54 11.57
N MET A 990 -35.07 -4.79 11.84
CA MET A 990 -35.61 -5.60 12.95
C MET A 990 -35.45 -4.90 14.32
N TYR A 991 -34.31 -4.25 14.57
CA TYR A 991 -34.12 -3.46 15.80
C TYR A 991 -35.04 -2.24 15.88
N ARG A 992 -35.25 -1.51 14.77
CA ARG A 992 -36.16 -0.37 14.72
C ARG A 992 -37.62 -0.76 14.88
N GLU A 993 -38.04 -1.87 14.28
CA GLU A 993 -39.38 -2.44 14.46
C GLU A 993 -39.61 -2.83 15.93
N ARG A 994 -38.63 -3.47 16.57
CA ARG A 994 -38.69 -3.82 18.00
C ARG A 994 -38.65 -2.60 18.92
N GLU A 995 -37.89 -1.57 18.57
CA GLU A 995 -37.87 -0.29 19.29
C GLU A 995 -39.25 0.38 19.20
N GLN A 996 -39.82 0.46 17.99
CA GLN A 996 -41.16 1.00 17.76
C GLN A 996 -42.23 0.20 18.55
N GLU A 997 -42.21 -1.13 18.52
CA GLU A 997 -43.11 -1.96 19.34
C GLU A 997 -43.00 -1.66 20.85
N MET A 998 -41.79 -1.37 21.34
CA MET A 998 -41.58 -1.02 22.74
C MET A 998 -42.10 0.39 23.04
N THR A 999 -41.86 1.36 22.15
CA THR A 999 -42.43 2.72 22.26
C THR A 999 -43.95 2.67 22.26
N GLU A 1000 -44.57 1.91 21.36
CA GLU A 1000 -46.03 1.73 21.30
C GLU A 1000 -46.57 1.16 22.63
N LYS A 1001 -45.93 0.11 23.17
CA LYS A 1001 -46.29 -0.45 24.50
C LYS A 1001 -46.11 0.56 25.63
N PHE A 1002 -45.05 1.37 25.62
CA PHE A 1002 -44.89 2.45 26.61
C PHE A 1002 -46.00 3.49 26.50
N THR A 1003 -46.36 3.94 25.30
CA THR A 1003 -47.47 4.91 25.11
C THR A 1003 -48.83 4.35 25.50
N GLU A 1004 -49.07 3.05 25.30
CA GLU A 1004 -50.29 2.36 25.76
C GLU A 1004 -50.36 2.34 27.30
N ILE A 1005 -49.26 1.94 27.96
CA ILE A 1005 -49.13 1.92 29.42
C ILE A 1005 -49.28 3.33 30.01
N GLU A 1006 -48.66 4.36 29.41
CA GLU A 1006 -48.83 5.77 29.81
C GLU A 1006 -50.30 6.22 29.69
N ALA A 1007 -50.98 5.84 28.61
CA ALA A 1007 -52.41 6.14 28.43
C ALA A 1007 -53.30 5.41 29.45
N GLU A 1008 -52.95 4.20 29.88
CA GLU A 1008 -53.64 3.50 30.96
C GLU A 1008 -53.39 4.15 32.33
N TYR A 1009 -52.16 4.52 32.64
CA TYR A 1009 -51.83 5.26 33.86
C TYR A 1009 -52.54 6.61 33.91
N GLN A 1010 -52.62 7.35 32.79
CA GLN A 1010 -53.33 8.62 32.73
C GLN A 1010 -54.84 8.42 33.00
N LYS A 1011 -55.49 7.43 32.37
CA LYS A 1011 -56.91 7.10 32.66
C LYS A 1011 -57.14 6.74 34.14
N SER A 1012 -56.19 6.03 34.75
CA SER A 1012 -56.25 5.68 36.18
C SER A 1012 -56.11 6.92 37.08
N LEU A 1013 -55.18 7.81 36.74
CA LEU A 1013 -54.96 9.09 37.42
C LEU A 1013 -56.17 10.03 37.29
N ASP A 1014 -56.78 10.10 36.12
CA ASP A 1014 -58.01 10.87 35.87
C ASP A 1014 -59.17 10.31 36.72
N LEU A 1015 -59.37 8.99 36.75
CA LEU A 1015 -60.38 8.33 37.57
C LEU A 1015 -60.18 8.55 39.09
N VAL A 1016 -58.93 8.54 39.56
CA VAL A 1016 -58.60 8.88 40.96
C VAL A 1016 -58.87 10.36 41.23
N THR A 1017 -58.58 11.23 40.26
CA THR A 1017 -58.84 12.68 40.35
C THR A 1017 -60.35 12.97 40.40
N GLU A 1018 -61.17 12.32 39.58
CA GLU A 1018 -62.63 12.41 39.63
C GLU A 1018 -63.18 11.92 40.98
N LYS A 1019 -62.70 10.77 41.48
CA LYS A 1019 -63.08 10.24 42.81
C LYS A 1019 -62.71 11.24 43.92
N TYR A 1020 -61.52 11.83 43.87
CA TYR A 1020 -61.09 12.86 44.82
C TYR A 1020 -61.97 14.12 44.73
N GLN A 1021 -62.29 14.60 43.52
CA GLN A 1021 -63.18 15.75 43.32
C GLN A 1021 -64.61 15.46 43.85
N SER A 1022 -65.13 14.26 43.61
CA SER A 1022 -66.44 13.81 44.12
C SER A 1022 -66.45 13.72 45.65
N ALA A 1023 -65.40 13.16 46.26
CA ALA A 1023 -65.22 13.12 47.71
C ALA A 1023 -65.10 14.54 48.29
N LYS A 1024 -64.32 15.43 47.66
CA LYS A 1024 -64.18 16.84 48.04
C LYS A 1024 -65.51 17.59 47.98
N LYS A 1025 -66.30 17.40 46.92
CA LYS A 1025 -67.66 17.97 46.79
C LYS A 1025 -68.60 17.45 47.87
N THR A 1026 -68.51 16.16 48.19
CA THR A 1026 -69.29 15.53 49.27
C THR A 1026 -68.91 16.08 50.65
N ALA A 1027 -67.61 16.23 50.93
CA ALA A 1027 -67.11 16.84 52.16
C ALA A 1027 -67.53 18.32 52.29
N LEU A 1028 -67.51 19.09 51.20
CA LEU A 1028 -68.02 20.47 51.17
C LEU A 1028 -69.53 20.53 51.44
N ASN A 1029 -70.33 19.60 50.90
CA ASN A 1029 -71.76 19.50 51.20
C ASN A 1029 -72.01 19.18 52.68
N TYR A 1030 -71.26 18.24 53.27
CA TYR A 1030 -71.36 17.95 54.71
C TYR A 1030 -70.94 19.13 55.59
N LYS A 1031 -69.86 19.84 55.21
CA LYS A 1031 -69.45 21.08 55.89
C LYS A 1031 -70.58 22.12 55.86
N LYS A 1032 -71.14 22.39 54.68
CA LYS A 1032 -72.26 23.34 54.54
C LYS A 1032 -73.48 22.91 55.36
N TYR A 1033 -73.85 21.63 55.34
CA TYR A 1033 -74.95 21.11 56.15
C TYR A 1033 -74.70 21.26 57.65
N ALA A 1034 -73.45 21.09 58.11
CA ALA A 1034 -73.07 21.33 59.49
C ALA A 1034 -73.18 22.82 59.85
N GLU A 1035 -72.70 23.73 58.99
CA GLU A 1035 -72.83 25.19 59.15
C GLU A 1035 -74.30 25.65 59.16
N ASP A 1036 -75.13 25.15 58.23
CA ASP A 1036 -76.57 25.44 58.17
C ASP A 1036 -77.30 24.92 59.43
N LYS A 1037 -76.89 23.75 59.95
CA LYS A 1037 -77.43 23.19 61.20
C LYS A 1037 -76.97 23.97 62.43
N GLU A 1038 -75.72 24.43 62.48
CA GLU A 1038 -75.21 25.30 63.54
C GLU A 1038 -75.95 26.64 63.56
N GLN A 1039 -76.15 27.27 62.39
CA GLN A 1039 -76.97 28.48 62.27
C GLN A 1039 -78.42 28.26 62.74
N HIS A 1040 -79.02 27.09 62.46
CA HIS A 1040 -80.34 26.73 62.99
C HIS A 1040 -80.32 26.61 64.52
N MET A 1041 -79.32 25.93 65.09
CA MET A 1041 -79.17 25.80 66.55
C MET A 1041 -78.96 27.15 67.24
N LEU A 1042 -78.18 28.07 66.63
CA LEU A 1042 -78.01 29.43 67.12
C LEU A 1042 -79.33 30.22 67.10
N LYS A 1043 -80.10 30.15 66.01
CA LYS A 1043 -81.42 30.79 65.91
C LYS A 1043 -82.41 30.26 66.96
N GLU A 1044 -82.44 28.95 67.19
CA GLU A 1044 -83.29 28.37 68.25
C GLU A 1044 -82.79 28.73 69.66
N TYR A 1045 -81.47 28.84 69.88
CA TYR A 1045 -80.91 29.34 71.13
C TYR A 1045 -81.33 30.80 71.40
N ASP A 1046 -81.21 31.68 70.42
CA ASP A 1046 -81.65 33.08 70.55
C ASP A 1046 -83.17 33.18 70.74
N ARG A 1047 -83.97 32.38 70.02
CA ARG A 1047 -85.42 32.29 70.22
C ARG A 1047 -85.79 31.85 71.64
N ILE A 1048 -85.09 30.85 72.21
CA ILE A 1048 -85.30 30.38 73.59
C ILE A 1048 -84.89 31.48 74.58
N LYS A 1049 -83.76 32.16 74.35
CA LYS A 1049 -83.25 33.26 75.16
C LYS A 1049 -84.19 34.48 75.15
N GLU A 1050 -84.74 34.85 74.00
CA GLU A 1050 -85.79 35.87 73.87
C GLU A 1050 -87.07 35.46 74.60
N GLY A 1051 -87.51 34.21 74.45
CA GLY A 1051 -88.67 33.66 75.17
C GLY A 1051 -88.48 33.70 76.69
N TYR A 1052 -87.28 33.34 77.18
CA TYR A 1052 -86.91 33.42 78.59
C TYR A 1052 -86.86 34.87 79.09
N ASN A 1053 -86.23 35.78 78.36
CA ASN A 1053 -86.19 37.21 78.67
C ASN A 1053 -87.60 37.81 78.72
N ALA A 1054 -88.48 37.48 77.75
CA ALA A 1054 -89.87 37.93 77.75
C ALA A 1054 -90.68 37.37 78.93
N ALA A 1055 -90.43 36.13 79.34
CA ALA A 1055 -91.01 35.57 80.56
C ALA A 1055 -90.49 36.29 81.82
N LEU A 1056 -89.19 36.60 81.87
CA LEU A 1056 -88.55 37.29 82.98
C LEU A 1056 -89.04 38.74 83.13
N VAL A 1057 -89.23 39.46 82.02
CA VAL A 1057 -89.89 40.79 81.99
C VAL A 1057 -91.35 40.69 82.47
N LYS A 1058 -92.11 39.66 82.07
CA LYS A 1058 -93.48 39.43 82.59
C LYS A 1058 -93.49 39.17 84.10
N VAL A 1059 -92.51 38.45 84.64
CA VAL A 1059 -92.36 38.24 86.09
C VAL A 1059 -91.97 39.53 86.80
N GLN A 1060 -91.02 40.30 86.27
CA GLN A 1060 -90.66 41.62 86.80
C GLN A 1060 -91.84 42.59 86.78
N HIS A 1061 -92.64 42.60 85.71
CA HIS A 1061 -93.83 43.44 85.60
C HIS A 1061 -94.87 43.04 86.65
N ARG A 1062 -95.21 41.74 86.79
CA ARG A 1062 -96.11 41.24 87.85
C ARG A 1062 -95.59 41.56 89.25
N MET A 1063 -94.28 41.47 89.48
CA MET A 1063 -93.68 41.85 90.75
C MET A 1063 -93.81 43.35 91.00
N LYS A 1064 -93.61 44.18 89.98
CA LYS A 1064 -93.79 45.64 90.05
C LYS A 1064 -95.26 46.00 90.28
N GLU A 1065 -96.21 45.41 89.57
CA GLU A 1065 -97.66 45.58 89.79
C GLU A 1065 -98.05 45.18 91.23
N ALA A 1066 -97.50 44.09 91.75
CA ALA A 1066 -97.73 43.66 93.13
C ALA A 1066 -97.10 44.60 94.17
N LEU A 1067 -95.93 45.17 93.88
CA LEU A 1067 -95.27 46.18 94.72
C LEU A 1067 -96.03 47.51 94.69
N GLU A 1068 -96.41 48.02 93.53
CA GLU A 1068 -97.23 49.24 93.38
C GLU A 1068 -98.62 49.05 94.00
N SER A 1069 -99.21 47.85 93.90
CA SER A 1069 -100.46 47.51 94.59
C SER A 1069 -100.28 47.53 96.12
N LYS A 1070 -99.19 46.94 96.65
CA LYS A 1070 -98.85 47.05 98.07
C LYS A 1070 -98.59 48.49 98.49
N GLU A 1071 -97.90 49.29 97.67
CA GLU A 1071 -97.60 50.68 97.95
C GLU A 1071 -98.88 51.53 97.95
N ARG A 1072 -99.80 51.36 96.99
CA ARG A 1072 -101.13 51.98 97.00
C ARG A 1072 -101.91 51.58 98.25
N ASN A 1073 -101.95 50.29 98.61
CA ASN A 1073 -102.56 49.82 99.86
C ASN A 1073 -101.91 50.42 101.12
N LEU A 1074 -100.60 50.71 101.12
CA LEU A 1074 -99.90 51.37 102.23
C LEU A 1074 -100.21 52.88 102.25
N ARG A 1075 -100.21 53.57 101.11
CA ARG A 1075 -100.60 54.98 101.00
C ARG A 1075 -102.06 55.19 101.42
N GLU A 1076 -102.98 54.30 101.05
CA GLU A 1076 -104.37 54.33 101.54
C GLU A 1076 -104.47 54.10 103.06
N LYS A 1077 -103.63 53.24 103.64
CA LYS A 1077 -103.55 53.07 105.10
C LYS A 1077 -102.98 54.30 105.79
N ILE A 1078 -101.96 54.93 105.21
CA ILE A 1078 -101.37 56.18 105.72
C ILE A 1078 -102.41 57.30 105.64
N ALA A 1079 -103.07 57.50 104.50
CA ALA A 1079 -104.12 58.52 104.34
C ALA A 1079 -105.31 58.31 105.29
N LYS A 1080 -105.69 57.06 105.59
CA LYS A 1080 -106.67 56.74 106.62
C LYS A 1080 -106.18 57.11 108.03
N LEU A 1081 -104.92 56.79 108.36
CA LEU A 1081 -104.32 57.19 109.63
C LEU A 1081 -104.20 58.73 109.75
N GLU A 1082 -103.81 59.42 108.68
CA GLU A 1082 -103.73 60.88 108.61
C GLU A 1082 -105.11 61.51 108.82
N ALA A 1083 -106.16 61.01 108.16
CA ALA A 1083 -107.53 61.46 108.39
C ALA A 1083 -108.03 61.18 109.83
N ASP A 1084 -107.69 60.02 110.41
CA ASP A 1084 -107.97 59.69 111.81
C ASP A 1084 -107.21 60.63 112.78
N TYR A 1085 -105.99 61.03 112.46
CA TYR A 1085 -105.22 62.01 113.23
C TYR A 1085 -105.75 63.45 113.04
N GLU A 1086 -106.20 63.81 111.86
CA GLU A 1086 -106.73 65.14 111.55
C GLU A 1086 -108.10 65.34 112.21
N THR A 1087 -108.97 64.33 112.26
CA THR A 1087 -110.19 64.35 113.08
C THR A 1087 -109.88 64.46 114.58
N LYS A 1088 -108.84 63.78 115.09
CA LYS A 1088 -108.37 63.96 116.49
C LYS A 1088 -107.83 65.37 116.75
N LEU A 1089 -107.15 65.99 115.78
CA LEU A 1089 -106.68 67.38 115.87
C LEU A 1089 -107.82 68.39 115.78
N GLN A 1090 -108.88 68.11 115.02
CA GLN A 1090 -110.09 68.95 115.00
C GLN A 1090 -110.84 68.87 116.34
N LEU A 1091 -110.93 67.68 116.96
CA LEU A 1091 -111.46 67.52 118.32
C LEU A 1091 -110.66 68.35 119.34
N LEU A 1092 -109.33 68.38 119.24
CA LEU A 1092 -108.47 69.24 120.08
C LEU A 1092 -108.63 70.75 119.83
N LYS A 1093 -109.13 71.16 118.65
CA LYS A 1093 -109.43 72.57 118.32
C LYS A 1093 -110.83 73.02 118.73
N GLN A 1094 -111.76 72.11 118.97
CA GLN A 1094 -113.12 72.43 119.44
C GLN A 1094 -113.24 72.45 120.98
N SER A 1095 -112.17 72.11 121.70
CA SER A 1095 -112.08 72.19 123.16
C SER A 1095 -111.24 73.38 123.67
N SER A 1096 -111.28 74.51 122.93
CA SER A 1096 -110.66 75.80 123.29
C SER A 1096 -111.62 76.96 123.05
#